data_AF-A0A6B9FJE5-F1
#
_entry.id   AF-A0A6B9FJE5-F1
#
_cell.length_a   1.000
_cell.length_b   1.000
_cell.length_c   1.000
_cell.angle_alpha   90.00
_cell.angle_beta   90.00
_cell.angle_gamma   90.00
#
_symmetry.space_group_name_H-M   'P 1'
#
loop_
_entity.id
_entity.type
_entity.pdbx_description
1 polymer ?
#
loop_
_entity_poly.entity_id
_entity_poly.type
_entity_poly.pdbx_seq_one_letter_code
_entity_poly.pdbx_strand_id
1 'polypeptide(L)'
;MTDRIGLRTGSDRSLVADRIARAIYAYAGRTGHAVGHATVRKGMALLPAPVVETITQALCREFAGRAGTQPSQSELQRLAFLYGVFPRDPNLIALTFRVNVYPDTNARAIEHLLARVTPDMERRDDLNVMRLFYIHKTSPAGFDPQQFQRIAFDAIRNDGILVDIWRVLFIKLVMEKMDGGPFDKAIVRHYMEIEGDPNILYSILYILFDRFNRLNDLDALADVVAQARFKTSAEGFAVAYFFLVSFGFAAQAKALEDAHRGLPNALLHPLFIKGRLAPQPVSAAPEARPDGDRVDPAYAALAWAWRDAELEKAEIRTRLARRPRAASPRAPDAPAKPRLLVAVFGQMRFPEATLPGVRDWILNDFAAHAAEVDLTFAVCTWRETGGKVFLPDDHIDTIGGFLSPPVMALLKSLGCCTISDLRPHCPRVASKILDQAPISTEIDEGRIARSFPGETTFDVDSEGGYMRALGRTIADAVDGNTMLMNQGRMLSRISAVTQILAAVDRSRPAPTHVLFIRPDLCDLSGSLASVFQQMRGRSNWAVVDQDAYAQVVEGVGDRFILADRLAAEEIAGIGTYTRRIFDGADPESVLRRKRLEPHQMLRSLMFEAGIDIRTVSRRIVGWNLFRGAVNRDTVLAELRVDVAHMADGALKEAFTERL
;
A
#
# COMPACT_ATOMS: atom_id res chain seq x y z
N MET A 1 -18.62 -43.41 -35.25
CA MET A 1 -18.15 -43.85 -33.90
C MET A 1 -18.63 -42.95 -32.75
N THR A 2 -19.22 -41.78 -33.03
CA THR A 2 -19.91 -40.90 -32.06
C THR A 2 -21.14 -41.53 -31.41
N ASP A 3 -21.76 -42.54 -32.02
CA ASP A 3 -22.95 -43.22 -31.49
C ASP A 3 -22.67 -44.37 -30.51
N ARG A 4 -21.41 -44.78 -30.30
CA ARG A 4 -21.09 -45.95 -29.45
C ARG A 4 -20.91 -45.64 -27.95
N ILE A 5 -21.02 -44.38 -27.53
CA ILE A 5 -20.88 -43.97 -26.10
C ILE A 5 -22.19 -43.39 -25.53
N GLY A 6 -23.28 -43.32 -26.32
CA GLY A 6 -24.61 -42.99 -25.77
C GLY A 6 -24.75 -41.61 -25.11
N LEU A 7 -23.92 -40.62 -25.47
CA LEU A 7 -23.97 -39.27 -24.90
C LEU A 7 -24.93 -38.37 -25.69
N ARG A 8 -26.22 -38.40 -25.31
CA ARG A 8 -27.33 -37.76 -26.05
C ARG A 8 -27.56 -36.27 -25.72
N THR A 9 -26.95 -35.72 -24.66
CA THR A 9 -27.14 -34.31 -24.25
C THR A 9 -25.81 -33.60 -23.91
N GLY A 10 -25.81 -32.27 -23.89
CA GLY A 10 -24.63 -31.46 -23.49
C GLY A 10 -24.22 -31.66 -22.02
N SER A 11 -25.17 -31.95 -21.14
CA SER A 11 -24.91 -32.23 -19.71
C SER A 11 -24.24 -33.59 -19.48
N ASP A 12 -24.62 -34.63 -20.23
CA ASP A 12 -24.01 -35.96 -20.12
C ASP A 12 -22.54 -35.95 -20.57
N ARG A 13 -22.23 -35.15 -21.60
CA ARG A 13 -20.87 -34.95 -22.10
C ARG A 13 -19.96 -34.29 -21.06
N SER A 14 -20.46 -33.28 -20.35
CA SER A 14 -19.71 -32.61 -19.28
C SER A 14 -19.42 -33.56 -18.12
N LEU A 15 -20.41 -34.36 -17.70
CA LEU A 15 -20.26 -35.27 -16.55
C LEU A 15 -19.26 -36.40 -16.82
N VAL A 16 -19.24 -36.94 -18.05
CA VAL A 16 -18.26 -37.94 -18.48
C VAL A 16 -16.88 -37.31 -18.66
N ALA A 17 -16.78 -36.11 -19.23
CA ALA A 17 -15.52 -35.37 -19.33
C ALA A 17 -14.91 -35.09 -17.95
N ASP A 18 -15.70 -34.67 -16.96
CA ASP A 18 -15.23 -34.43 -15.59
C ASP A 18 -14.77 -35.71 -14.88
N ARG A 19 -15.39 -36.87 -15.17
CA ARG A 19 -14.94 -38.17 -14.64
C ARG A 19 -13.63 -38.61 -15.29
N ILE A 20 -13.49 -38.44 -16.60
CA ILE A 20 -12.25 -38.74 -17.33
C ILE A 20 -11.12 -37.80 -16.85
N ALA A 21 -11.40 -36.51 -16.72
CA ALA A 21 -10.45 -35.52 -16.20
C ALA A 21 -9.96 -35.90 -14.81
N ARG A 22 -10.86 -36.22 -13.87
CA ARG A 22 -10.47 -36.66 -12.52
C ARG A 22 -9.65 -37.96 -12.51
N ALA A 23 -9.97 -38.91 -13.39
CA ALA A 23 -9.19 -40.13 -13.54
C ALA A 23 -7.78 -39.85 -14.07
N ILE A 24 -7.65 -39.00 -15.10
CA ILE A 24 -6.36 -38.56 -15.64
C ILE A 24 -5.56 -37.79 -14.58
N TYR A 25 -6.21 -36.89 -13.84
CA TYR A 25 -5.59 -36.12 -12.77
C TYR A 25 -5.07 -37.00 -11.62
N ALA A 26 -5.89 -37.95 -11.17
CA ALA A 26 -5.51 -38.92 -10.14
C ALA A 26 -4.39 -39.87 -10.62
N TYR A 27 -4.39 -40.22 -11.92
CA TYR A 27 -3.34 -41.04 -12.53
C TYR A 27 -2.01 -40.28 -12.61
N ALA A 28 -2.04 -39.00 -13.03
CA ALA A 28 -0.88 -38.12 -13.05
C ALA A 28 -0.18 -38.02 -11.67
N GLY A 29 -0.96 -38.11 -10.57
CA GLY A 29 -0.42 -38.10 -9.22
C GLY A 29 0.23 -39.40 -8.74
N ARG A 30 0.09 -40.51 -9.46
CA ARG A 30 0.60 -41.84 -9.05
C ARG A 30 1.84 -42.29 -9.82
N THR A 31 2.15 -41.69 -10.97
CA THR A 31 3.20 -42.19 -11.88
C THR A 31 4.16 -41.09 -12.31
N GLY A 32 5.46 -41.27 -12.06
CA GLY A 32 6.52 -40.32 -12.43
C GLY A 32 7.25 -40.63 -13.76
N HIS A 33 6.65 -41.33 -14.73
CA HIS A 33 7.38 -41.88 -15.91
C HIS A 33 6.70 -41.69 -17.27
N ALA A 34 7.53 -41.63 -18.33
CA ALA A 34 7.14 -41.40 -19.74
C ALA A 34 6.16 -42.42 -20.35
N VAL A 35 6.10 -43.64 -19.81
CA VAL A 35 5.19 -44.72 -20.26
C VAL A 35 3.71 -44.35 -20.01
N GLY A 36 3.44 -43.54 -18.98
CA GLY A 36 2.09 -43.04 -18.69
C GLY A 36 1.56 -42.05 -19.73
N HIS A 37 2.43 -41.18 -20.27
CA HIS A 37 2.04 -40.17 -21.27
C HIS A 37 1.52 -40.79 -22.56
N ALA A 38 2.23 -41.81 -23.08
CA ALA A 38 1.91 -42.44 -24.35
C ALA A 38 0.55 -43.14 -24.31
N THR A 39 0.22 -43.78 -23.20
CA THR A 39 -1.05 -44.49 -23.00
C THR A 39 -2.23 -43.53 -22.94
N VAL A 40 -2.14 -42.48 -22.13
CA VAL A 40 -3.21 -41.47 -22.03
C VAL A 40 -3.38 -40.74 -23.37
N ARG A 41 -2.28 -40.37 -24.04
CA ARG A 41 -2.34 -39.70 -25.35
C ARG A 41 -3.00 -40.57 -26.42
N LYS A 42 -2.70 -41.88 -26.47
CA LYS A 42 -3.38 -42.82 -27.37
C LYS A 42 -4.88 -42.91 -27.07
N GLY A 43 -5.27 -42.93 -25.79
CA GLY A 43 -6.68 -42.92 -25.40
C GLY A 43 -7.41 -41.63 -25.81
N MET A 44 -6.76 -40.48 -25.66
CA MET A 44 -7.32 -39.18 -26.06
C MET A 44 -7.45 -39.02 -27.58
N ALA A 45 -6.54 -39.60 -28.36
CA ALA A 45 -6.61 -39.59 -29.82
C ALA A 45 -7.84 -40.34 -30.39
N LEU A 46 -8.50 -41.19 -29.59
CA LEU A 46 -9.72 -41.90 -29.98
C LEU A 46 -11.00 -41.08 -29.72
N LEU A 47 -10.89 -39.92 -29.05
CA LEU A 47 -12.02 -39.08 -28.70
C LEU A 47 -12.19 -37.92 -29.70
N PRO A 48 -13.43 -37.45 -29.94
CA PRO A 48 -13.67 -36.24 -30.74
C PRO A 48 -13.05 -35.00 -30.11
N ALA A 49 -12.52 -34.07 -30.92
CA ALA A 49 -11.86 -32.85 -30.45
C ALA A 49 -12.68 -32.02 -29.42
N PRO A 50 -14.01 -31.81 -29.59
CA PRO A 50 -14.80 -31.07 -28.60
C PRO A 50 -14.89 -31.77 -27.22
N VAL A 51 -14.81 -33.10 -27.21
CA VAL A 51 -14.81 -33.89 -25.96
C VAL A 51 -13.45 -33.75 -25.27
N VAL A 52 -12.36 -33.79 -26.05
CA VAL A 52 -11.00 -33.54 -25.54
C VAL A 52 -10.89 -32.15 -24.94
N GLU A 53 -11.43 -31.12 -25.60
CA GLU A 53 -11.47 -29.74 -25.09
C GLU A 53 -12.23 -29.63 -23.76
N THR A 54 -13.38 -30.31 -23.64
CA THR A 54 -14.15 -30.33 -22.39
C THR A 54 -13.36 -31.01 -21.26
N ILE A 55 -12.62 -32.07 -21.59
CA ILE A 55 -11.73 -32.77 -20.64
C ILE A 55 -10.58 -31.87 -20.20
N THR A 56 -9.92 -31.14 -21.11
CA THR A 56 -8.80 -30.25 -20.77
C THR A 56 -9.26 -29.05 -19.95
N GLN A 57 -10.44 -28.48 -20.24
CA GLN A 57 -11.05 -27.47 -19.38
C GLN A 57 -11.36 -27.99 -17.97
N ALA A 58 -11.89 -29.21 -17.85
CA ALA A 58 -12.15 -29.86 -16.56
C ALA A 58 -10.86 -30.14 -15.79
N LEU A 59 -9.79 -30.57 -16.47
CA LEU A 59 -8.46 -30.73 -15.89
C LEU A 59 -7.90 -29.41 -15.37
N CYS A 60 -8.06 -28.31 -16.12
CA CYS A 60 -7.63 -26.98 -15.66
C CYS A 60 -8.40 -26.53 -14.42
N ARG A 61 -9.72 -26.78 -14.35
CA ARG A 61 -10.53 -26.49 -13.14
C ARG A 61 -10.11 -27.33 -11.94
N GLU A 62 -9.89 -28.63 -12.14
CA GLU A 62 -9.45 -29.55 -11.09
C GLU A 62 -8.07 -29.15 -10.55
N PHE A 63 -7.16 -28.73 -11.43
CA PHE A 63 -5.86 -28.19 -11.04
C PHE A 63 -6.00 -26.90 -10.24
N ALA A 64 -6.70 -25.90 -10.77
CA ALA A 64 -6.86 -24.60 -10.11
C ALA A 64 -7.53 -24.71 -8.73
N GLY A 65 -8.52 -25.61 -8.59
CA GLY A 65 -9.21 -25.86 -7.33
C GLY A 65 -8.37 -26.57 -6.26
N ARG A 66 -7.29 -27.28 -6.63
CA ARG A 66 -6.42 -28.01 -5.70
C ARG A 66 -5.08 -27.33 -5.44
N ALA A 67 -4.50 -26.71 -6.47
CA ALA A 67 -3.17 -26.12 -6.43
C ALA A 67 -3.14 -24.72 -5.81
N GLY A 68 -4.25 -23.96 -5.91
CA GLY A 68 -4.27 -22.54 -5.52
C GLY A 68 -3.25 -21.71 -6.32
N THR A 69 -2.74 -20.63 -5.71
CA THR A 69 -1.76 -19.71 -6.32
C THR A 69 -0.30 -20.18 -6.15
N GLN A 70 -0.04 -21.18 -5.31
CA GLN A 70 1.30 -21.76 -5.06
C GLN A 70 1.24 -23.31 -5.06
N PRO A 71 1.31 -23.95 -6.24
CA PRO A 71 1.24 -25.41 -6.34
C PRO A 71 2.40 -26.11 -5.64
N SER A 72 2.10 -27.19 -4.91
CA SER A 72 3.14 -28.08 -4.36
C SER A 72 3.96 -28.75 -5.47
N GLN A 73 5.14 -29.27 -5.13
CA GLN A 73 5.98 -30.03 -6.08
C GLN A 73 5.23 -31.20 -6.74
N SER A 74 4.33 -31.85 -6.00
CA SER A 74 3.50 -32.94 -6.54
C SER A 74 2.46 -32.44 -7.55
N GLU A 75 1.90 -31.23 -7.36
CA GLU A 75 1.02 -30.61 -8.34
C GLU A 75 1.80 -30.12 -9.56
N LEU A 76 3.02 -29.59 -9.39
CA LEU A 76 3.90 -29.24 -10.51
C LEU A 76 4.26 -30.45 -11.38
N GLN A 77 4.52 -31.60 -10.76
CA GLN A 77 4.75 -32.86 -11.47
C GLN A 77 3.51 -33.33 -12.22
N ARG A 78 2.31 -33.16 -11.65
CA ARG A 78 1.05 -33.44 -12.35
C ARG A 78 0.84 -32.50 -13.53
N LEU A 79 1.11 -31.22 -13.39
CA LEU A 79 1.02 -30.25 -14.48
C LEU A 79 2.00 -30.61 -15.61
N ALA A 80 3.24 -30.98 -15.28
CA ALA A 80 4.22 -31.45 -16.26
C ALA A 80 3.73 -32.73 -17.00
N PHE A 81 3.08 -33.64 -16.28
CA PHE A 81 2.46 -34.82 -16.88
C PHE A 81 1.31 -34.45 -17.83
N LEU A 82 0.39 -33.58 -17.39
CA LEU A 82 -0.76 -33.13 -18.19
C LEU A 82 -0.30 -32.40 -19.46
N TYR A 83 0.71 -31.53 -19.35
CA TYR A 83 1.35 -30.92 -20.50
C TYR A 83 2.00 -31.95 -21.43
N GLY A 84 2.66 -32.96 -20.85
CA GLY A 84 3.19 -34.10 -21.61
C GLY A 84 2.11 -34.84 -22.39
N VAL A 85 0.89 -34.95 -21.88
CA VAL A 85 -0.23 -35.59 -22.58
C VAL A 85 -0.84 -34.68 -23.65
N PHE A 86 -1.03 -33.39 -23.35
CA PHE A 86 -1.71 -32.40 -24.18
C PHE A 86 -0.82 -31.20 -24.54
N PRO A 87 0.29 -31.40 -25.27
CA PRO A 87 1.31 -30.36 -25.46
C PRO A 87 0.90 -29.20 -26.36
N ARG A 88 -0.29 -29.27 -27.00
CA ARG A 88 -0.84 -28.24 -27.90
C ARG A 88 -2.19 -27.69 -27.41
N ASP A 89 -2.66 -28.10 -26.23
CA ASP A 89 -3.95 -27.61 -25.72
C ASP A 89 -3.79 -26.20 -25.13
N PRO A 90 -4.46 -25.18 -25.68
CA PRO A 90 -4.21 -23.78 -25.32
C PRO A 90 -4.62 -23.45 -23.88
N ASN A 91 -5.55 -24.20 -23.27
CA ASN A 91 -5.99 -23.99 -21.89
C ASN A 91 -4.97 -24.54 -20.89
N LEU A 92 -4.40 -25.71 -21.17
CA LEU A 92 -3.31 -26.27 -20.36
C LEU A 92 -2.01 -25.48 -20.53
N ILE A 93 -1.76 -24.93 -21.73
CA ILE A 93 -0.64 -24.02 -21.97
C ILE A 93 -0.80 -22.73 -21.14
N ALA A 94 -1.96 -22.07 -21.20
CA ALA A 94 -2.25 -20.87 -20.40
C ALA A 94 -2.10 -21.16 -18.89
N LEU A 95 -2.60 -22.30 -18.41
CA LEU A 95 -2.43 -22.74 -17.03
C LEU A 95 -0.96 -22.95 -16.67
N THR A 96 -0.17 -23.55 -17.55
CA THR A 96 1.27 -23.78 -17.35
C THR A 96 2.04 -22.48 -17.23
N PHE A 97 1.71 -21.47 -18.04
CA PHE A 97 2.29 -20.14 -17.89
C PHE A 97 1.85 -19.48 -16.58
N ARG A 98 0.55 -19.46 -16.24
CA ARG A 98 0.02 -18.86 -14.99
C ARG A 98 0.69 -19.41 -13.72
N VAL A 99 0.87 -20.72 -13.67
CA VAL A 99 1.49 -21.41 -12.53
C VAL A 99 2.98 -21.07 -12.38
N ASN A 100 3.66 -20.70 -13.47
CA ASN A 100 5.07 -20.33 -13.49
C ASN A 100 5.31 -18.81 -13.41
N VAL A 101 4.29 -17.98 -13.17
CA VAL A 101 4.47 -16.51 -13.09
C VAL A 101 5.31 -16.11 -11.87
N TYR A 102 5.29 -16.92 -10.79
CA TYR A 102 5.95 -16.60 -9.52
C TYR A 102 6.82 -17.73 -8.88
N PRO A 103 7.58 -18.52 -9.67
CA PRO A 103 8.91 -18.95 -9.17
C PRO A 103 10.02 -19.04 -10.24
N ASP A 104 11.27 -19.17 -9.77
CA ASP A 104 12.56 -19.28 -10.49
C ASP A 104 12.71 -20.50 -11.43
N THR A 105 11.63 -21.09 -11.94
CA THR A 105 11.69 -22.35 -12.67
C THR A 105 11.70 -22.19 -14.18
N ASN A 106 12.91 -22.33 -14.73
CA ASN A 106 13.22 -22.96 -16.01
C ASN A 106 12.86 -22.16 -17.28
N ALA A 107 13.55 -21.04 -17.52
CA ALA A 107 13.50 -20.25 -18.75
C ALA A 107 13.58 -21.12 -20.03
N ARG A 108 14.38 -22.21 -20.02
CA ARG A 108 14.47 -23.17 -21.13
C ARG A 108 13.18 -23.97 -21.38
N ALA A 109 12.43 -24.32 -20.33
CA ALA A 109 11.14 -25.00 -20.48
C ALA A 109 10.09 -24.04 -21.04
N ILE A 110 10.13 -22.78 -20.62
CA ILE A 110 9.27 -21.69 -21.10
C ILE A 110 9.62 -21.34 -22.56
N GLU A 111 10.90 -21.22 -22.93
CA GLU A 111 11.34 -21.06 -24.31
C GLU A 111 10.94 -22.25 -25.18
N HIS A 112 11.06 -23.48 -24.66
CA HIS A 112 10.61 -24.69 -25.35
C HIS A 112 9.09 -24.75 -25.53
N LEU A 113 8.33 -24.26 -24.56
CA LEU A 113 6.88 -24.05 -24.64
C LEU A 113 6.55 -23.01 -25.72
N LEU A 114 7.11 -21.81 -25.60
CA LEU A 114 6.92 -20.67 -26.51
C LEU A 114 7.23 -21.01 -27.96
N ALA A 115 8.29 -21.77 -28.23
CA ALA A 115 8.67 -22.18 -29.58
C ALA A 115 7.69 -23.18 -30.24
N ARG A 116 6.85 -23.88 -29.45
CA ARG A 116 5.93 -24.92 -29.94
C ARG A 116 4.49 -24.45 -30.13
N VAL A 117 4.15 -23.29 -29.58
CA VAL A 117 2.76 -22.76 -29.55
C VAL A 117 2.56 -21.50 -30.39
N THR A 118 3.61 -20.98 -31.03
CA THR A 118 3.57 -19.75 -31.86
C THR A 118 2.34 -19.62 -32.80
N PRO A 119 1.87 -20.67 -33.52
CA PRO A 119 0.72 -20.53 -34.42
C PRO A 119 -0.63 -20.32 -33.72
N ASP A 120 -0.78 -20.83 -32.49
CA ASP A 120 -2.03 -20.76 -31.72
C ASP A 120 -2.06 -19.54 -30.78
N MET A 121 -0.89 -18.97 -30.46
CA MET A 121 -0.73 -17.79 -29.59
C MET A 121 -1.17 -16.48 -30.24
N GLU A 122 -0.99 -16.32 -31.55
CA GLU A 122 -1.38 -15.10 -32.27
C GLU A 122 -2.89 -14.80 -32.17
N ARG A 123 -3.71 -15.79 -31.77
CA ARG A 123 -5.17 -15.69 -31.63
C ARG A 123 -5.65 -15.47 -30.20
N ARG A 124 -4.76 -15.43 -29.21
CA ARG A 124 -5.09 -15.40 -27.77
C ARG A 124 -4.30 -14.33 -27.02
N ASP A 125 -4.98 -13.27 -26.62
CA ASP A 125 -4.40 -12.12 -25.92
C ASP A 125 -3.79 -12.47 -24.56
N ASP A 126 -4.39 -13.41 -23.84
CA ASP A 126 -3.85 -13.91 -22.57
C ASP A 126 -2.52 -14.66 -22.73
N LEU A 127 -2.34 -15.40 -23.83
CA LEU A 127 -1.07 -16.05 -24.16
C LEU A 127 -0.03 -15.05 -24.70
N ASN A 128 -0.47 -14.07 -25.49
CA ASN A 128 0.40 -13.01 -26.00
C ASN A 128 0.99 -12.16 -24.88
N VAL A 129 0.19 -11.78 -23.87
CA VAL A 129 0.66 -10.95 -22.76
C VAL A 129 1.67 -11.70 -21.89
N MET A 130 1.41 -12.98 -21.59
CA MET A 130 2.35 -13.83 -20.85
C MET A 130 3.66 -14.03 -21.64
N ARG A 131 3.58 -14.25 -22.96
CA ARG A 131 4.77 -14.38 -23.82
C ARG A 131 5.65 -13.16 -23.76
N LEU A 132 5.07 -11.97 -23.95
CA LEU A 132 5.83 -10.73 -23.93
C LEU A 132 6.50 -10.51 -22.58
N PHE A 133 5.82 -10.87 -21.49
CA PHE A 133 6.38 -10.82 -20.15
C PHE A 133 7.56 -11.76 -19.97
N TYR A 134 7.46 -13.00 -20.43
CA TYR A 134 8.57 -13.94 -20.34
C TYR A 134 9.73 -13.59 -21.26
N ILE A 135 9.46 -13.12 -22.48
CA ILE A 135 10.52 -12.61 -23.38
C ILE A 135 11.20 -11.42 -22.74
N HIS A 136 10.44 -10.46 -22.20
CA HIS A 136 10.98 -9.33 -21.46
C HIS A 136 11.85 -9.79 -20.28
N LYS A 137 11.40 -10.80 -19.52
CA LYS A 137 12.12 -11.37 -18.38
C LYS A 137 13.42 -12.08 -18.79
N THR A 138 13.46 -12.81 -19.90
CA THR A 138 14.64 -13.57 -20.34
C THR A 138 15.59 -12.76 -21.22
N SER A 139 15.07 -11.79 -21.96
CA SER A 139 15.81 -10.87 -22.82
C SER A 139 15.07 -9.54 -22.89
N PRO A 140 15.44 -8.53 -22.07
CA PRO A 140 14.79 -7.23 -22.09
C PRO A 140 14.76 -6.57 -23.48
N ALA A 141 15.78 -6.82 -24.31
CA ALA A 141 15.84 -6.33 -25.69
C ALA A 141 14.87 -7.04 -26.67
N GLY A 142 14.30 -8.18 -26.27
CA GLY A 142 13.32 -8.93 -27.06
C GLY A 142 11.88 -8.47 -26.89
N PHE A 143 11.61 -7.51 -25.99
CA PHE A 143 10.28 -6.92 -25.84
C PHE A 143 9.87 -6.19 -27.13
N ASP A 144 8.72 -6.58 -27.70
CA ASP A 144 8.14 -5.94 -28.88
C ASP A 144 6.92 -5.06 -28.51
N PRO A 145 7.09 -3.73 -28.51
CA PRO A 145 6.01 -2.77 -28.29
C PRO A 145 4.80 -2.94 -29.21
N GLN A 146 5.03 -3.27 -30.48
CA GLN A 146 3.93 -3.38 -31.46
C GLN A 146 3.08 -4.60 -31.17
N GLN A 147 3.71 -5.67 -30.67
CA GLN A 147 3.00 -6.85 -30.24
C GLN A 147 2.22 -6.60 -28.94
N PHE A 148 2.79 -5.84 -27.99
CA PHE A 148 2.09 -5.43 -26.77
C PHE A 148 0.83 -4.60 -27.07
N GLN A 149 0.95 -3.63 -27.99
CA GLN A 149 -0.14 -2.74 -28.40
C GLN A 149 -1.34 -3.47 -29.03
N ARG A 150 -1.18 -4.71 -29.51
CA ARG A 150 -2.27 -5.50 -30.12
C ARG A 150 -3.12 -6.25 -29.09
N ILE A 151 -2.69 -6.33 -27.84
CA ILE A 151 -3.36 -7.11 -26.79
C ILE A 151 -4.56 -6.33 -26.27
N ALA A 152 -5.77 -6.87 -26.39
CA ALA A 152 -6.96 -6.25 -25.82
C ALA A 152 -7.02 -6.49 -24.31
N PHE A 153 -7.04 -5.40 -23.52
CA PHE A 153 -7.15 -5.50 -22.06
C PHE A 153 -8.41 -6.23 -21.60
N ASP A 154 -9.53 -6.08 -22.33
CA ASP A 154 -10.80 -6.76 -22.01
C ASP A 154 -10.68 -8.29 -21.98
N ALA A 155 -9.74 -8.87 -22.75
CA ALA A 155 -9.51 -10.30 -22.76
C ALA A 155 -8.81 -10.80 -21.48
N ILE A 156 -8.16 -9.91 -20.72
CA ILE A 156 -7.35 -10.26 -19.54
C ILE A 156 -7.85 -9.66 -18.23
N ARG A 157 -8.76 -8.67 -18.27
CA ARG A 157 -9.21 -7.87 -17.12
C ARG A 157 -9.74 -8.65 -15.91
N ASN A 158 -10.25 -9.87 -16.13
CA ASN A 158 -10.85 -10.68 -15.07
C ASN A 158 -9.81 -11.56 -14.34
N ASP A 159 -8.53 -11.42 -14.68
CA ASP A 159 -7.44 -12.20 -14.10
C ASP A 159 -6.37 -11.27 -13.52
N GLY A 160 -6.30 -11.20 -12.18
CA GLY A 160 -5.39 -10.29 -11.48
C GLY A 160 -3.92 -10.47 -11.85
N ILE A 161 -3.48 -11.71 -12.08
CA ILE A 161 -2.10 -12.01 -12.47
C ILE A 161 -1.80 -11.45 -13.86
N LEU A 162 -2.73 -11.62 -14.82
CA LEU A 162 -2.55 -11.08 -16.16
C LEU A 162 -2.61 -9.56 -16.21
N VAL A 163 -3.46 -8.95 -15.37
CA VAL A 163 -3.51 -7.50 -15.20
C VAL A 163 -2.17 -6.98 -14.69
N ASP A 164 -1.59 -7.62 -13.67
CA ASP A 164 -0.27 -7.22 -13.14
C ASP A 164 0.85 -7.39 -14.16
N ILE A 165 0.86 -8.50 -14.90
CA ILE A 165 1.80 -8.70 -16.00
C ILE A 165 1.67 -7.59 -17.05
N TRP A 166 0.44 -7.26 -17.43
CA TRP A 166 0.16 -6.22 -18.41
C TRP A 166 0.63 -4.84 -17.91
N ARG A 167 0.44 -4.53 -16.61
CA ARG A 167 0.95 -3.30 -15.97
C ARG A 167 2.47 -3.21 -16.05
N VAL A 168 3.19 -4.29 -15.73
CA VAL A 168 4.66 -4.34 -15.80
C VAL A 168 5.14 -4.08 -17.23
N LEU A 169 4.53 -4.72 -18.22
CA LEU A 169 4.85 -4.51 -19.63
C LEU A 169 4.55 -3.09 -20.11
N PHE A 170 3.46 -2.48 -19.63
CA PHE A 170 3.15 -1.09 -19.92
C PHE A 170 4.20 -0.14 -19.33
N ILE A 171 4.56 -0.32 -18.06
CA ILE A 171 5.61 0.50 -17.41
C ILE A 171 6.93 0.35 -18.19
N LYS A 172 7.26 -0.87 -18.62
CA LYS A 172 8.44 -1.13 -19.45
C LYS A 172 8.40 -0.39 -20.79
N LEU A 173 7.27 -0.43 -21.48
CA LEU A 173 7.02 0.34 -22.70
C LEU A 173 7.29 1.83 -22.49
N VAL A 174 6.75 2.39 -21.40
CA VAL A 174 6.95 3.79 -21.01
C VAL A 174 8.43 4.07 -20.70
N MET A 175 9.13 3.18 -19.98
CA MET A 175 10.52 3.44 -19.58
C MET A 175 11.54 3.32 -20.72
N GLU A 176 11.31 2.45 -21.72
CA GLU A 176 12.32 2.14 -22.75
C GLU A 176 12.12 2.81 -24.10
N LYS A 177 10.87 3.08 -24.50
CA LYS A 177 10.57 3.60 -25.84
C LYS A 177 10.29 5.10 -25.87
N MET A 178 10.31 5.76 -24.71
CA MET A 178 10.17 7.22 -24.63
C MET A 178 11.36 7.99 -25.20
N ASP A 179 12.53 7.37 -25.36
CA ASP A 179 13.73 8.04 -25.88
C ASP A 179 13.88 7.96 -27.42
N GLY A 180 12.98 7.27 -28.16
CA GLY A 180 13.27 6.82 -29.54
C GLY A 180 12.18 6.91 -30.63
N GLY A 181 11.02 7.54 -30.41
CA GLY A 181 10.00 7.67 -31.47
C GLY A 181 8.69 8.38 -31.06
N PRO A 182 7.78 8.68 -32.01
CA PRO A 182 6.50 9.31 -31.71
C PRO A 182 5.63 8.43 -30.82
N PHE A 183 5.19 9.01 -29.71
CA PHE A 183 4.45 8.33 -28.65
C PHE A 183 3.00 8.03 -29.05
N ASP A 184 2.55 6.80 -28.82
CA ASP A 184 1.13 6.46 -29.00
C ASP A 184 0.30 6.94 -27.80
N LYS A 185 -0.29 8.11 -27.97
CA LYS A 185 -1.20 8.73 -26.99
C LYS A 185 -2.41 7.84 -26.66
N ALA A 186 -2.81 6.95 -27.56
CA ALA A 186 -3.97 6.08 -27.37
C ALA A 186 -3.73 5.02 -26.29
N ILE A 187 -2.52 4.44 -26.21
CA ILE A 187 -2.25 3.39 -25.22
C ILE A 187 -2.16 3.92 -23.80
N VAL A 188 -1.65 5.14 -23.60
CA VAL A 188 -1.58 5.76 -22.27
C VAL A 188 -2.94 6.24 -21.80
N ARG A 189 -3.74 6.81 -22.70
CA ARG A 189 -5.15 7.07 -22.40
C ARG A 189 -5.86 5.77 -22.01
N HIS A 190 -5.69 4.71 -22.79
CA HIS A 190 -6.31 3.42 -22.51
C HIS A 190 -5.89 2.87 -21.15
N TYR A 191 -4.60 2.95 -20.79
CA TYR A 191 -4.10 2.59 -19.47
C TYR A 191 -4.80 3.35 -18.34
N MET A 192 -4.91 4.67 -18.47
CA MET A 192 -5.58 5.51 -17.46
C MET A 192 -7.06 5.13 -17.29
N GLU A 193 -7.72 4.76 -18.37
CA GLU A 193 -9.15 4.38 -18.36
C GLU A 193 -9.42 3.04 -17.68
N ILE A 194 -8.43 2.14 -17.67
CA ILE A 194 -8.57 0.77 -17.15
C ILE A 194 -7.87 0.56 -15.81
N GLU A 195 -6.97 1.46 -15.40
CA GLU A 195 -6.30 1.38 -14.10
C GLU A 195 -7.30 1.64 -12.97
N GLY A 196 -7.56 0.60 -12.18
CA GLY A 196 -8.47 0.63 -11.04
C GLY A 196 -7.79 0.98 -9.72
N ASP A 197 -6.46 0.91 -9.64
CA ASP A 197 -5.70 1.27 -8.44
C ASP A 197 -5.21 2.73 -8.54
N PRO A 198 -5.71 3.63 -7.68
CA PRO A 198 -5.33 5.04 -7.71
C PRO A 198 -3.84 5.29 -7.38
N ASN A 199 -3.19 4.41 -6.60
CA ASN A 199 -1.79 4.55 -6.24
C ASN A 199 -0.88 4.23 -7.43
N ILE A 200 -1.23 3.19 -8.19
CA ILE A 200 -0.52 2.81 -9.40
C ILE A 200 -0.72 3.90 -10.46
N LEU A 201 -1.96 4.38 -10.64
CA LEU A 201 -2.27 5.47 -11.56
C LEU A 201 -1.47 6.74 -11.24
N TYR A 202 -1.42 7.14 -9.96
CA TYR A 202 -0.64 8.28 -9.51
C TYR A 202 0.86 8.12 -9.80
N SER A 203 1.42 6.95 -9.48
CA SER A 203 2.84 6.65 -9.70
C SER A 203 3.20 6.70 -11.18
N ILE A 204 2.32 6.20 -12.05
CA ILE A 204 2.51 6.22 -13.50
C ILE A 204 2.36 7.63 -14.07
N LEU A 205 1.39 8.42 -13.61
CA LEU A 205 1.27 9.84 -13.97
C LEU A 205 2.55 10.61 -13.64
N TYR A 206 3.16 10.33 -12.49
CA TYR A 206 4.43 10.94 -12.10
C TYR A 206 5.59 10.50 -13.00
N ILE A 207 5.69 9.20 -13.32
CA ILE A 207 6.72 8.67 -14.25
C ILE A 207 6.56 9.29 -15.64
N LEU A 208 5.32 9.35 -16.15
CA LEU A 208 5.01 9.97 -17.43
C LEU A 208 5.35 11.46 -17.40
N PHE A 209 5.04 12.17 -16.32
CA PHE A 209 5.40 13.57 -16.16
C PHE A 209 6.91 13.79 -16.24
N ASP A 210 7.72 13.08 -15.46
CA ASP A 210 9.18 13.23 -15.50
C ASP A 210 9.73 13.00 -16.91
N ARG A 211 9.17 12.02 -17.61
CA ARG A 211 9.60 11.69 -18.97
C ARG A 211 9.14 12.70 -20.02
N PHE A 212 7.88 13.10 -20.04
CA PHE A 212 7.36 14.12 -20.97
C PHE A 212 7.98 15.50 -20.71
N ASN A 213 8.34 15.81 -19.47
CA ASN A 213 9.10 17.00 -19.12
C ASN A 213 10.51 16.97 -19.74
N ARG A 214 11.22 15.84 -19.70
CA ARG A 214 12.53 15.69 -20.36
C ARG A 214 12.47 15.86 -21.88
N LEU A 215 11.34 15.50 -22.48
CA LEU A 215 11.07 15.61 -23.92
C LEU A 215 10.47 16.96 -24.34
N ASN A 216 10.21 17.88 -23.40
CA ASN A 216 9.52 19.16 -23.63
C ASN A 216 8.11 19.01 -24.25
N ASP A 217 7.37 17.94 -23.96
CA ASP A 217 6.05 17.67 -24.55
C ASP A 217 4.94 17.48 -23.47
N LEU A 218 5.02 18.24 -22.37
CA LEU A 218 4.08 18.13 -21.27
C LEU A 218 2.62 18.43 -21.65
N ASP A 219 2.41 19.31 -22.63
CA ASP A 219 1.07 19.63 -23.14
C ASP A 219 0.40 18.40 -23.76
N ALA A 220 1.16 17.55 -24.47
CA ALA A 220 0.64 16.30 -25.00
C ALA A 220 0.20 15.33 -23.91
N LEU A 221 0.94 15.22 -22.80
CA LEU A 221 0.54 14.41 -21.66
C LEU A 221 -0.73 14.98 -21.01
N ALA A 222 -0.78 16.30 -20.82
CA ALA A 222 -1.96 16.97 -20.26
C ALA A 222 -3.21 16.72 -21.12
N ASP A 223 -3.09 16.79 -22.45
CA ASP A 223 -4.18 16.53 -23.38
C ASP A 223 -4.65 15.06 -23.33
N VAL A 224 -3.71 14.11 -23.18
CA VAL A 224 -4.03 12.69 -23.00
C VAL A 224 -4.82 12.46 -21.72
N VAL A 225 -4.37 13.05 -20.61
CA VAL A 225 -5.03 12.94 -19.31
C VAL A 225 -6.43 13.58 -19.38
N ALA A 226 -6.58 14.72 -20.06
CA ALA A 226 -7.86 15.42 -20.22
C ALA A 226 -8.91 14.60 -20.99
N GLN A 227 -8.45 13.74 -21.90
CA GLN A 227 -9.30 12.94 -22.78
C GLN A 227 -9.65 11.56 -22.20
N ALA A 228 -8.99 11.13 -21.12
CA ALA A 228 -9.24 9.83 -20.47
C ALA A 228 -10.67 9.75 -19.94
N ARG A 229 -11.35 8.61 -20.16
CA ARG A 229 -12.72 8.34 -19.72
C ARG A 229 -12.80 7.34 -18.55
N PHE A 230 -12.97 7.87 -17.34
CA PHE A 230 -13.18 7.09 -16.13
C PHE A 230 -14.65 6.69 -15.99
N LYS A 231 -15.02 5.49 -16.47
CA LYS A 231 -16.42 5.04 -16.51
C LYS A 231 -17.00 4.73 -15.13
N THR A 232 -16.19 4.23 -14.20
CA THR A 232 -16.63 3.78 -12.87
C THR A 232 -15.72 4.25 -11.72
N SER A 233 -14.57 4.86 -12.01
CA SER A 233 -13.56 5.23 -11.01
C SER A 233 -13.58 6.73 -10.71
N ALA A 234 -14.29 7.13 -9.66
CA ALA A 234 -14.28 8.51 -9.16
C ALA A 234 -12.88 8.92 -8.65
N GLU A 235 -12.15 7.96 -8.08
CA GLU A 235 -10.77 8.12 -7.60
C GLU A 235 -9.79 8.38 -8.76
N GLY A 236 -9.86 7.57 -9.83
CA GLY A 236 -9.01 7.75 -11.02
C GLY A 236 -9.22 9.11 -11.68
N PHE A 237 -10.49 9.53 -11.81
CA PHE A 237 -10.84 10.87 -12.26
C PHE A 237 -10.19 11.96 -11.37
N ALA A 238 -10.33 11.84 -10.05
CA ALA A 238 -9.89 12.87 -9.13
C ALA A 238 -8.36 12.98 -9.06
N VAL A 239 -7.64 11.85 -9.17
CA VAL A 239 -6.18 11.81 -9.32
C VAL A 239 -5.73 12.50 -10.60
N ALA A 240 -6.36 12.19 -11.74
CA ALA A 240 -6.06 12.82 -13.03
C ALA A 240 -6.36 14.33 -13.04
N TYR A 241 -7.49 14.73 -12.44
CA TYR A 241 -7.86 16.14 -12.29
C TYR A 241 -6.86 16.89 -11.40
N PHE A 242 -6.52 16.31 -10.24
CA PHE A 242 -5.57 16.91 -9.32
C PHE A 242 -4.18 17.06 -9.95
N PHE A 243 -3.74 16.06 -10.72
CA PHE A 243 -2.51 16.13 -11.52
C PHE A 243 -2.53 17.35 -12.46
N LEU A 244 -3.56 17.48 -13.31
CA LEU A 244 -3.65 18.57 -14.28
C LEU A 244 -3.62 19.96 -13.63
N VAL A 245 -4.39 20.15 -12.55
CA VAL A 245 -4.40 21.42 -11.82
C VAL A 245 -3.05 21.70 -11.16
N SER A 246 -2.44 20.68 -10.54
CA SER A 246 -1.15 20.82 -9.86
C SER A 246 -0.03 21.27 -10.80
N PHE A 247 -0.11 20.93 -12.08
CA PHE A 247 0.88 21.34 -13.09
C PHE A 247 0.44 22.54 -13.96
N GLY A 248 -0.69 23.18 -13.64
CA GLY A 248 -1.13 24.41 -14.30
C GLY A 248 -1.91 24.22 -15.61
N PHE A 249 -2.32 22.99 -15.93
CA PHE A 249 -3.13 22.67 -17.11
C PHE A 249 -4.62 22.88 -16.84
N ALA A 250 -5.00 24.13 -16.54
CA ALA A 250 -6.36 24.47 -16.10
C ALA A 250 -7.43 24.19 -17.18
N ALA A 251 -7.12 24.42 -18.46
CA ALA A 251 -8.03 24.15 -19.56
C ALA A 251 -8.31 22.64 -19.72
N GLN A 252 -7.25 21.83 -19.63
CA GLN A 252 -7.32 20.38 -19.65
C GLN A 252 -8.05 19.81 -18.42
N ALA A 253 -7.78 20.35 -17.23
CA ALA A 253 -8.50 19.97 -16.01
C ALA A 253 -9.99 20.27 -16.13
N LYS A 254 -10.34 21.43 -16.72
CA LYS A 254 -11.73 21.82 -16.96
C LYS A 254 -12.43 20.91 -17.97
N ALA A 255 -11.74 20.56 -19.06
CA ALA A 255 -12.26 19.59 -20.03
C ALA A 255 -12.51 18.22 -19.38
N LEU A 256 -11.59 17.76 -18.50
CA LEU A 256 -11.74 16.51 -17.77
C LEU A 256 -12.91 16.55 -16.78
N GLU A 257 -13.09 17.65 -16.04
CA GLU A 257 -14.24 17.88 -15.15
C GLU A 257 -15.56 17.81 -15.92
N ASP A 258 -15.67 18.51 -17.05
CA ASP A 258 -16.89 18.57 -17.84
C ASP A 258 -17.24 17.19 -18.44
N ALA A 259 -16.21 16.43 -18.82
CA ALA A 259 -16.33 15.06 -19.30
C ALA A 259 -16.86 14.06 -18.25
N HIS A 260 -16.71 14.33 -16.95
CA HIS A 260 -17.04 13.41 -15.85
C HIS A 260 -18.04 13.98 -14.84
N ARG A 261 -18.73 15.07 -15.20
CA ARG A 261 -19.75 15.71 -14.34
C ARG A 261 -20.87 14.75 -13.90
N GLY A 262 -21.18 13.75 -14.72
CA GLY A 262 -22.19 12.72 -14.43
C GLY A 262 -21.67 11.51 -13.65
N LEU A 263 -20.37 11.43 -13.34
CA LEU A 263 -19.79 10.30 -12.61
C LEU A 263 -20.14 10.39 -11.11
N PRO A 264 -20.80 9.37 -10.52
CA PRO A 264 -21.20 9.41 -9.12
C PRO A 264 -19.99 9.62 -8.20
N ASN A 265 -20.13 10.51 -7.20
CA ASN A 265 -19.10 10.85 -6.21
C ASN A 265 -17.83 11.55 -6.73
N ALA A 266 -17.66 11.73 -8.04
CA ALA A 266 -16.47 12.34 -8.64
C ALA A 266 -16.23 13.78 -8.14
N LEU A 267 -17.28 14.60 -8.14
CA LEU A 267 -17.21 16.00 -7.68
C LEU A 267 -17.08 16.14 -6.15
N LEU A 268 -17.31 15.06 -5.42
CA LEU A 268 -17.21 14.99 -3.96
C LEU A 268 -15.90 14.35 -3.51
N HIS A 269 -15.06 13.93 -4.45
CA HIS A 269 -13.79 13.29 -4.15
C HIS A 269 -12.78 14.31 -3.58
N PRO A 270 -12.09 14.02 -2.47
CA PRO A 270 -11.17 14.96 -1.83
C PRO A 270 -10.13 15.58 -2.78
N LEU A 271 -9.45 14.76 -3.59
CA LEU A 271 -8.47 15.25 -4.58
C LEU A 271 -9.08 16.18 -5.64
N PHE A 272 -10.34 15.97 -6.05
CA PHE A 272 -11.03 16.86 -6.97
C PHE A 272 -11.35 18.21 -6.31
N ILE A 273 -11.89 18.18 -5.08
CA ILE A 273 -12.15 19.37 -4.27
C ILE A 273 -10.84 20.14 -4.03
N LYS A 274 -9.76 19.44 -3.71
CA LYS A 274 -8.41 19.98 -3.53
C LYS A 274 -7.91 20.68 -4.79
N GLY A 275 -8.06 20.06 -5.96
CA GLY A 275 -7.73 20.70 -7.24
C GLY A 275 -8.61 21.93 -7.51
N ARG A 276 -9.91 21.90 -7.20
CA ARG A 276 -10.83 23.04 -7.37
C ARG A 276 -10.50 24.22 -6.47
N LEU A 277 -10.01 23.95 -5.26
CA LEU A 277 -9.67 24.95 -4.24
C LEU A 277 -8.22 25.43 -4.32
N ALA A 278 -7.36 24.73 -5.08
CA ALA A 278 -6.01 25.19 -5.35
C ALA A 278 -6.08 26.61 -5.96
N PRO A 279 -5.36 27.60 -5.40
CA PRO A 279 -5.43 28.96 -5.90
C PRO A 279 -5.07 28.97 -7.39
N GLN A 280 -5.96 29.52 -8.21
CA GLN A 280 -5.63 29.74 -9.62
C GLN A 280 -4.41 30.65 -9.69
N PRO A 281 -3.48 30.43 -10.64
CA PRO A 281 -2.41 31.38 -10.84
C PRO A 281 -3.02 32.77 -11.05
N VAL A 282 -2.53 33.77 -10.33
CA VAL A 282 -2.59 35.15 -10.80
C VAL A 282 -1.70 35.17 -12.04
N SER A 283 -2.31 34.93 -13.20
CA SER A 283 -1.71 34.95 -14.53
C SER A 283 -0.31 34.32 -14.64
N ALA A 284 -0.27 33.08 -15.13
CA ALA A 284 0.72 32.75 -16.16
C ALA A 284 -0.01 32.71 -17.51
N ALA A 285 -0.75 33.77 -17.83
CA ALA A 285 -1.05 34.10 -19.23
C ALA A 285 0.13 34.95 -19.77
N PRO A 286 0.37 34.91 -21.08
CA PRO A 286 1.69 34.72 -21.65
C PRO A 286 2.42 36.05 -21.83
N GLU A 287 3.27 36.43 -20.89
CA GLU A 287 4.47 37.14 -21.31
C GLU A 287 5.45 36.07 -21.75
N ALA A 288 5.48 35.87 -23.08
CA ALA A 288 6.38 35.01 -23.83
C ALA A 288 7.39 34.26 -22.95
N ARG A 289 7.09 33.01 -22.59
CA ARG A 289 8.17 32.11 -22.17
C ARG A 289 9.15 32.10 -23.35
N PRO A 290 10.40 32.57 -23.17
CA PRO A 290 11.37 32.45 -24.24
C PRO A 290 11.47 30.98 -24.59
N ASP A 291 11.40 30.67 -25.89
CA ASP A 291 11.59 29.31 -26.38
C ASP A 291 12.87 28.72 -25.77
N GLY A 292 12.73 27.65 -24.98
CA GLY A 292 13.87 26.86 -24.49
C GLY A 292 14.05 26.74 -22.98
N ASP A 293 13.30 27.44 -22.13
CA ASP A 293 13.51 27.34 -20.69
C ASP A 293 12.75 26.18 -20.03
N ARG A 294 13.52 25.20 -19.54
CA ARG A 294 13.07 24.11 -18.66
C ARG A 294 12.44 24.69 -17.39
N VAL A 295 11.31 24.14 -16.95
CA VAL A 295 10.79 24.44 -15.60
C VAL A 295 11.76 23.86 -14.58
N ASP A 296 12.40 24.74 -13.81
CA ASP A 296 13.30 24.34 -12.73
C ASP A 296 12.55 23.46 -11.70
N PRO A 297 12.98 22.21 -11.46
CA PRO A 297 12.39 21.34 -10.44
C PRO A 297 12.37 21.96 -9.04
N ALA A 298 13.34 22.83 -8.72
CA ALA A 298 13.37 23.56 -7.47
C ALA A 298 12.27 24.64 -7.42
N TYR A 299 11.99 25.30 -8.54
CA TYR A 299 10.86 26.25 -8.68
C TYR A 299 9.50 25.54 -8.62
N ALA A 300 9.37 24.34 -9.21
CA ALA A 300 8.16 23.52 -9.10
C ALA A 300 7.94 23.01 -7.65
N ALA A 301 9.00 22.62 -6.95
CA ALA A 301 8.94 22.29 -5.53
C ALA A 301 8.63 23.51 -4.64
N LEU A 302 9.16 24.69 -4.99
CA LEU A 302 8.84 25.95 -4.30
C LEU A 302 7.39 26.38 -4.56
N ALA A 303 6.88 26.20 -5.77
CA ALA A 303 5.49 26.47 -6.14
C ALA A 303 4.51 25.48 -5.47
N TRP A 304 4.93 24.23 -5.30
CA TRP A 304 4.21 23.24 -4.48
C TRP A 304 4.19 23.65 -3.00
N ALA A 305 5.33 24.05 -2.43
CA ALA A 305 5.41 24.56 -1.06
C ALA A 305 4.64 25.88 -0.86
N TRP A 306 4.61 26.76 -1.86
CA TRP A 306 3.79 27.98 -1.85
C TRP A 306 2.29 27.71 -1.93
N ARG A 307 1.88 26.69 -2.68
CA ARG A 307 0.47 26.26 -2.77
C ARG A 307 0.00 25.55 -1.50
N ASP A 308 0.89 24.79 -0.86
CA ASP A 308 0.67 24.26 0.49
C ASP A 308 0.53 25.40 1.51
N ALA A 309 1.37 26.45 1.41
CA ALA A 309 1.28 27.64 2.25
C ALA A 309 0.01 28.50 2.01
N GLU A 310 -0.52 28.58 0.79
CA GLU A 310 -1.80 29.27 0.52
C GLU A 310 -3.02 28.44 0.97
N LEU A 311 -2.93 27.10 0.96
CA LEU A 311 -3.90 26.21 1.60
C LEU A 311 -3.83 26.34 3.12
N GLU A 312 -2.64 26.44 3.69
CA GLU A 312 -2.41 26.76 5.10
C GLU A 312 -2.98 28.15 5.44
N LYS A 313 -2.94 29.11 4.51
CA LYS A 313 -3.55 30.44 4.63
C LYS A 313 -5.08 30.42 4.58
N ALA A 314 -5.68 29.54 3.77
CA ALA A 314 -7.13 29.29 3.75
C ALA A 314 -7.58 28.53 5.01
N GLU A 315 -6.76 27.61 5.50
CA GLU A 315 -6.90 26.95 6.79
C GLU A 315 -6.84 27.98 7.93
N ILE A 316 -5.87 28.91 7.91
CA ILE A 316 -5.74 30.04 8.83
C ILE A 316 -6.94 30.99 8.73
N ARG A 317 -7.44 31.33 7.53
CA ARG A 317 -8.67 32.13 7.37
C ARG A 317 -9.90 31.43 7.95
N THR A 318 -9.98 30.10 7.82
CA THR A 318 -11.05 29.29 8.43
C THR A 318 -10.89 29.22 9.96
N ARG A 319 -9.65 29.13 10.46
CA ARG A 319 -9.30 29.27 11.89
C ARG A 319 -9.61 30.66 12.46
N LEU A 320 -9.51 31.71 11.64
CA LEU A 320 -9.86 33.09 12.03
C LEU A 320 -11.37 33.37 11.95
N ALA A 321 -12.10 32.66 11.07
CA ALA A 321 -13.55 32.77 10.93
C ALA A 321 -14.32 31.95 11.98
N ARG A 322 -13.79 30.78 12.39
CA ARG A 322 -14.25 30.08 13.59
C ARG A 322 -13.64 30.79 14.79
N ARG A 323 -14.44 31.57 15.53
CA ARG A 323 -14.00 32.03 16.86
C ARG A 323 -13.49 30.79 17.60
N PRO A 324 -12.25 30.78 18.11
CA PRO A 324 -11.86 29.78 19.10
C PRO A 324 -12.98 29.74 20.12
N ARG A 325 -13.51 28.56 20.45
CA ARG A 325 -14.30 28.46 21.68
C ARG A 325 -13.42 29.07 22.75
N ALA A 326 -13.90 30.14 23.38
CA ALA A 326 -13.15 30.80 24.43
C ALA A 326 -12.70 29.69 25.37
N ALA A 327 -11.39 29.47 25.46
CA ALA A 327 -10.84 28.62 26.50
C ALA A 327 -11.46 29.16 27.78
N SER A 328 -12.21 28.33 28.52
CA SER A 328 -12.53 28.70 29.91
C SER A 328 -11.17 28.89 30.57
N PRO A 329 -10.75 30.13 30.88
CA PRO A 329 -9.48 30.33 31.53
C PRO A 329 -9.74 29.98 32.99
N ARG A 330 -9.50 28.73 33.36
CA ARG A 330 -8.92 28.49 34.67
C ARG A 330 -7.43 28.42 34.46
N ALA A 331 -6.81 29.59 34.32
CA ALA A 331 -5.41 29.72 34.66
C ALA A 331 -5.29 29.29 36.14
N PRO A 332 -4.50 28.26 36.47
CA PRO A 332 -4.13 28.01 37.85
C PRO A 332 -3.40 29.25 38.36
N ASP A 333 -3.71 29.67 39.58
CA ASP A 333 -2.94 30.69 40.29
C ASP A 333 -1.51 30.13 40.51
N ALA A 334 -0.52 30.84 39.96
CA ALA A 334 0.93 30.53 39.88
C ALA A 334 1.39 29.52 38.79
N PRO A 335 2.59 29.71 38.18
CA PRO A 335 3.08 28.83 37.11
C PRO A 335 3.56 27.51 37.71
N ALA A 336 2.61 26.60 37.93
CA ALA A 336 2.93 25.23 38.26
C ALA A 336 3.74 24.62 37.11
N LYS A 337 4.79 23.88 37.48
CA LYS A 337 5.61 23.07 36.57
C LYS A 337 4.71 22.37 35.52
N PRO A 338 4.95 22.52 34.21
CA PRO A 338 4.24 21.76 33.19
C PRO A 338 4.15 20.27 33.53
N ARG A 339 2.98 19.66 33.33
CA ARG A 339 2.71 18.24 33.61
C ARG A 339 2.37 17.55 32.30
N LEU A 340 3.17 16.58 31.89
CA LEU A 340 3.00 15.84 30.66
C LEU A 340 2.60 14.39 30.97
N LEU A 341 1.42 14.00 30.49
CA LEU A 341 1.03 12.59 30.46
C LEU A 341 1.55 11.94 29.18
N VAL A 342 2.36 10.90 29.31
CA VAL A 342 2.81 10.06 28.21
C VAL A 342 1.86 8.87 28.10
N ALA A 343 0.98 8.90 27.11
CA ALA A 343 0.02 7.84 26.81
C ALA A 343 0.55 6.96 25.67
N VAL A 344 1.08 5.79 26.03
CA VAL A 344 1.47 4.77 25.05
C VAL A 344 0.20 4.10 24.52
N PHE A 345 -0.03 4.09 23.20
CA PHE A 345 -1.28 3.59 22.63
C PHE A 345 -1.09 2.65 21.43
N GLY A 346 -2.01 1.71 21.26
CA GLY A 346 -2.05 0.81 20.08
C GLY A 346 -1.67 -0.63 20.41
N GLN A 347 -1.24 -1.40 19.41
CA GLN A 347 -0.87 -2.80 19.59
C GLN A 347 0.57 -2.95 20.11
N MET A 348 0.74 -3.52 21.30
CA MET A 348 2.04 -3.84 21.90
C MET A 348 2.56 -5.21 21.44
N ARG A 349 3.28 -5.24 20.32
CA ARG A 349 3.78 -6.49 19.71
C ARG A 349 5.08 -7.02 20.33
N PHE A 350 5.97 -6.10 20.71
CA PHE A 350 7.30 -6.43 21.23
C PHE A 350 7.64 -5.56 22.45
N PRO A 351 6.79 -5.57 23.50
CA PRO A 351 6.88 -4.60 24.58
C PRO A 351 8.25 -4.64 25.29
N GLU A 352 8.88 -5.80 25.41
CA GLU A 352 10.20 -5.93 26.04
C GLU A 352 11.32 -5.31 25.23
N ALA A 353 11.19 -5.30 23.89
CA ALA A 353 12.21 -4.77 23.00
C ALA A 353 12.10 -3.25 22.83
N THR A 354 10.88 -2.71 22.81
CA THR A 354 10.64 -1.32 22.42
C THR A 354 10.32 -0.40 23.59
N LEU A 355 9.55 -0.84 24.59
CA LEU A 355 9.10 0.06 25.66
C LEU A 355 10.24 0.62 26.51
N PRO A 356 11.29 -0.14 26.89
CA PRO A 356 12.43 0.44 27.59
C PRO A 356 13.10 1.54 26.76
N GLY A 357 13.28 1.33 25.46
CA GLY A 357 13.87 2.33 24.55
C GLY A 357 13.00 3.58 24.42
N VAL A 358 11.69 3.43 24.25
CA VAL A 358 10.73 4.55 24.21
C VAL A 358 10.76 5.34 25.52
N ARG A 359 10.68 4.63 26.66
CA ARG A 359 10.76 5.24 28.00
C ARG A 359 12.06 5.99 28.20
N ASP A 360 13.19 5.34 27.97
CA ASP A 360 14.50 5.92 28.23
C ASP A 360 14.74 7.13 27.33
N TRP A 361 14.33 7.05 26.07
CA TRP A 361 14.36 8.20 25.18
C TRP A 361 13.50 9.35 25.70
N ILE A 362 12.25 9.13 26.14
CA ILE A 362 11.41 10.21 26.71
C ILE A 362 12.04 10.78 27.98
N LEU A 363 12.47 9.92 28.90
CA LEU A 363 13.07 10.34 30.16
C LEU A 363 14.34 11.15 29.90
N ASN A 364 15.20 10.73 28.97
CA ASN A 364 16.45 11.41 28.63
C ASN A 364 16.21 12.71 27.85
N ASP A 365 15.32 12.70 26.86
CA ASP A 365 14.97 13.87 26.04
C ASP A 365 14.38 14.97 26.92
N PHE A 366 13.52 14.59 27.86
CA PHE A 366 12.98 15.51 28.84
C PHE A 366 13.87 15.65 30.08
N ALA A 367 14.97 14.89 30.29
CA ALA A 367 15.83 14.97 31.48
C ALA A 367 16.52 16.33 31.60
N ALA A 368 17.05 16.85 30.50
CA ALA A 368 17.63 18.20 30.44
C ALA A 368 16.60 19.30 30.75
N HIS A 369 15.31 18.97 30.61
CA HIS A 369 14.16 19.82 30.90
C HIS A 369 13.35 19.33 32.13
N ALA A 370 13.80 18.29 32.84
CA ALA A 370 13.01 17.57 33.84
C ALA A 370 12.95 18.33 35.17
N ALA A 371 13.84 19.30 35.37
CA ALA A 371 13.67 20.33 36.38
C ALA A 371 12.37 21.14 36.16
N GLU A 372 11.83 21.17 34.92
CA GLU A 372 10.71 22.00 34.50
C GLU A 372 9.47 21.23 33.97
N VAL A 373 9.52 19.91 33.76
CA VAL A 373 8.33 19.11 33.38
C VAL A 373 8.14 17.89 34.30
N ASP A 374 6.92 17.66 34.78
CA ASP A 374 6.52 16.48 35.55
C ASP A 374 5.92 15.43 34.62
N LEU A 375 6.42 14.19 34.65
CA LEU A 375 6.08 13.13 33.71
C LEU A 375 5.23 12.07 34.41
N THR A 376 4.11 11.70 33.80
CA THR A 376 3.31 10.53 34.20
C THR A 376 3.14 9.61 33.00
N PHE A 377 3.12 8.30 33.22
CA PHE A 377 2.97 7.30 32.16
C PHE A 377 1.60 6.61 32.23
N ALA A 378 1.08 6.30 31.05
CA ALA A 378 -0.15 5.57 30.85
C ALA A 378 -0.04 4.64 29.63
N VAL A 379 -0.79 3.55 29.64
CA VAL A 379 -0.78 2.52 28.61
C VAL A 379 -2.21 2.19 28.18
N CYS A 380 -2.52 2.40 26.90
CA CYS A 380 -3.79 2.06 26.24
C CYS A 380 -3.54 1.00 25.14
N THR A 381 -3.66 -0.28 25.47
CA THR A 381 -3.28 -1.37 24.54
C THR A 381 -4.38 -2.43 24.39
N TRP A 382 -4.10 -3.43 23.56
CA TRP A 382 -4.90 -4.63 23.39
C TRP A 382 -4.36 -5.76 24.26
N ARG A 383 -5.24 -6.62 24.78
CA ARG A 383 -4.90 -7.85 25.51
C ARG A 383 -4.25 -8.85 24.58
N GLU A 384 -4.89 -9.09 23.43
CA GLU A 384 -4.37 -9.95 22.38
C GLU A 384 -3.51 -9.12 21.41
N THR A 385 -2.19 -9.30 21.43
CA THR A 385 -1.30 -8.62 20.48
C THR A 385 -0.73 -9.62 19.48
N GLY A 386 -1.27 -9.58 18.26
CA GLY A 386 -0.69 -10.30 17.12
C GLY A 386 0.49 -9.51 16.52
N GLY A 387 1.59 -10.19 16.20
CA GLY A 387 2.66 -9.62 15.38
C GLY A 387 2.15 -9.16 14.00
N LYS A 388 2.67 -8.04 13.47
CA LYS A 388 2.55 -7.79 12.02
C LYS A 388 3.45 -8.83 11.38
N VAL A 389 2.88 -9.67 10.53
CA VAL A 389 3.68 -10.46 9.61
C VAL A 389 4.05 -9.54 8.44
N PHE A 390 5.29 -9.61 7.98
CA PHE A 390 5.65 -9.03 6.69
C PHE A 390 4.93 -9.83 5.62
N LEU A 391 4.11 -9.14 4.84
CA LEU A 391 3.44 -9.80 3.74
C LEU A 391 4.35 -9.79 2.50
N PRO A 392 4.28 -10.81 1.64
CA PRO A 392 5.06 -10.85 0.41
C PRO A 392 4.87 -9.59 -0.48
N ASP A 393 3.70 -8.96 -0.41
CA ASP A 393 3.28 -7.76 -1.14
C ASP A 393 3.51 -6.44 -0.38
N ASP A 394 4.02 -6.47 0.86
CA ASP A 394 4.41 -5.24 1.55
C ASP A 394 5.49 -4.51 0.72
N HIS A 395 5.35 -3.19 0.60
CA HIS A 395 6.29 -2.36 -0.17
C HIS A 395 7.72 -2.47 0.39
N ILE A 396 8.73 -2.46 -0.48
CA ILE A 396 10.14 -2.66 -0.09
C ILE A 396 10.64 -1.61 0.92
N ASP A 397 10.08 -0.40 0.93
CA ASP A 397 10.45 0.62 1.92
C ASP A 397 10.09 0.24 3.37
N THR A 398 9.20 -0.74 3.56
CA THR A 398 8.87 -1.26 4.89
C THR A 398 10.04 -1.99 5.56
N ILE A 399 11.05 -2.41 4.78
CA ILE A 399 12.26 -3.09 5.27
C ILE A 399 13.50 -2.20 5.24
N GLY A 400 13.36 -0.92 4.89
CA GLY A 400 14.48 0.02 4.78
C GLY A 400 15.27 0.24 6.08
N GLY A 401 14.72 -0.14 7.24
CA GLY A 401 15.43 -0.14 8.52
C GLY A 401 16.41 -1.31 8.70
N PHE A 402 16.32 -2.38 7.89
CA PHE A 402 17.16 -3.57 8.03
C PHE A 402 18.29 -3.65 7.00
N LEU A 403 18.25 -2.81 5.97
CA LEU A 403 19.23 -2.75 4.89
C LEU A 403 19.88 -1.37 4.84
N SER A 404 21.13 -1.29 4.37
CA SER A 404 21.80 0.01 4.21
C SER A 404 21.12 0.82 3.08
N PRO A 405 21.09 2.17 3.15
CA PRO A 405 20.51 2.98 2.07
C PRO A 405 21.09 2.71 0.67
N PRO A 406 22.42 2.48 0.50
CA PRO A 406 22.99 2.10 -0.79
C PRO A 406 22.46 0.76 -1.32
N VAL A 407 22.28 -0.24 -0.44
CA VAL A 407 21.69 -1.54 -0.80
C VAL A 407 20.22 -1.38 -1.18
N MET A 408 19.45 -0.59 -0.42
CA MET A 408 18.06 -0.27 -0.74
C MET A 408 17.92 0.44 -2.10
N ALA A 409 18.80 1.39 -2.41
CA ALA A 409 18.82 2.08 -3.69
C ALA A 409 19.15 1.13 -4.85
N LEU A 410 20.11 0.23 -4.66
CA LEU A 410 20.45 -0.80 -5.65
C LEU A 410 19.24 -1.71 -5.90
N LEU A 411 18.62 -2.25 -4.86
CA LEU A 411 17.42 -3.10 -4.98
C LEU A 411 16.28 -2.39 -5.72
N LYS A 412 16.02 -1.11 -5.43
CA LYS A 412 15.05 -0.31 -6.19
C LYS A 412 15.43 -0.13 -7.65
N SER A 413 16.71 0.07 -7.96
CA SER A 413 17.20 0.18 -9.35
C SER A 413 17.07 -1.13 -10.13
N LEU A 414 17.04 -2.27 -9.43
CA LEU A 414 16.76 -3.60 -9.97
C LEU A 414 15.26 -3.87 -10.16
N GLY A 415 14.40 -2.89 -9.82
CA GLY A 415 12.95 -2.98 -9.98
C GLY A 415 12.21 -3.57 -8.79
N CYS A 416 12.88 -3.79 -7.64
CA CYS A 416 12.20 -4.33 -6.47
C CYS A 416 11.22 -3.30 -5.86
N CYS A 417 9.94 -3.63 -5.83
CA CYS A 417 8.87 -2.78 -5.30
C CYS A 417 8.26 -3.35 -4.01
N THR A 418 8.29 -4.67 -3.85
CA THR A 418 7.74 -5.45 -2.73
C THR A 418 8.80 -6.33 -2.07
N ILE A 419 8.50 -6.91 -0.90
CA ILE A 419 9.40 -7.85 -0.23
C ILE A 419 9.65 -9.12 -1.08
N SER A 420 8.66 -9.56 -1.85
CA SER A 420 8.82 -10.70 -2.77
C SER A 420 9.86 -10.46 -3.86
N ASP A 421 9.97 -9.21 -4.32
CA ASP A 421 10.89 -8.84 -5.40
C ASP A 421 12.36 -8.92 -4.98
N LEU A 422 12.66 -9.05 -3.68
CA LEU A 422 14.03 -9.31 -3.23
C LEU A 422 14.48 -10.74 -3.54
N ARG A 423 13.57 -11.72 -3.64
CA ARG A 423 13.94 -13.15 -3.75
C ARG A 423 14.93 -13.47 -4.88
N PRO A 424 14.81 -12.90 -6.09
CA PRO A 424 15.76 -13.17 -7.18
C PRO A 424 17.18 -12.65 -6.92
N HIS A 425 17.35 -11.66 -6.04
CA HIS A 425 18.63 -11.01 -5.77
C HIS A 425 19.20 -11.41 -4.40
N CYS A 426 18.35 -11.45 -3.38
CA CYS A 426 18.70 -11.73 -1.99
C CYS A 426 17.66 -12.70 -1.38
N PRO A 427 17.64 -13.98 -1.81
CA PRO A 427 16.63 -14.95 -1.37
C PRO A 427 16.66 -15.22 0.13
N ARG A 428 17.84 -15.26 0.75
CA ARG A 428 17.94 -15.48 2.20
C ARG A 428 17.46 -14.27 2.98
N VAL A 429 17.75 -13.06 2.51
CA VAL A 429 17.20 -11.82 3.07
C VAL A 429 15.67 -11.84 3.01
N ALA A 430 15.10 -12.14 1.84
CA ALA A 430 13.65 -12.20 1.66
C ALA A 430 13.00 -13.25 2.57
N SER A 431 13.54 -14.48 2.62
CA SER A 431 13.05 -15.53 3.51
C SER A 431 13.19 -15.12 4.97
N LYS A 432 14.33 -14.54 5.37
CA LYS A 432 14.54 -14.12 6.77
C LYS A 432 13.50 -13.10 7.24
N ILE A 433 13.12 -12.17 6.36
CA ILE A 433 12.10 -11.15 6.63
C ILE A 433 10.70 -11.78 6.68
N LEU A 434 10.38 -12.70 5.75
CA LEU A 434 9.04 -13.31 5.63
C LEU A 434 8.79 -14.44 6.64
N ASP A 435 9.83 -15.17 7.07
CA ASP A 435 9.76 -16.28 8.02
C ASP A 435 9.59 -15.81 9.48
N GLN A 436 9.38 -14.50 9.70
CA GLN A 436 9.02 -13.95 11.00
C GLN A 436 7.67 -14.55 11.45
N ALA A 437 7.73 -15.49 12.39
CA ALA A 437 6.52 -16.03 13.01
C ALA A 437 5.78 -14.91 13.77
N PRO A 438 4.43 -14.90 13.74
CA PRO A 438 3.67 -14.02 14.61
C PRO A 438 3.96 -14.42 16.07
N ILE A 439 4.72 -13.58 16.77
CA ILE A 439 4.78 -13.69 18.22
C ILE A 439 3.44 -13.14 18.72
N SER A 440 2.60 -14.05 19.22
CA SER A 440 1.41 -13.70 19.98
C SER A 440 1.79 -13.75 21.44
N THR A 441 1.79 -12.60 22.10
CA THR A 441 2.01 -12.50 23.54
C THR A 441 0.76 -11.89 24.14
N GLU A 442 0.25 -12.46 25.23
CA GLU A 442 -0.74 -11.75 26.02
C GLU A 442 -0.06 -10.65 26.84
N ILE A 443 -0.71 -9.50 26.92
CA ILE A 443 -0.22 -8.35 27.68
C ILE A 443 -0.36 -8.61 29.19
N ASP A 444 0.78 -8.66 29.87
CA ASP A 444 0.89 -8.68 31.33
C ASP A 444 1.13 -7.25 31.84
N GLU A 445 0.08 -6.63 32.40
CA GLU A 445 0.12 -5.29 32.98
C GLU A 445 1.20 -5.15 34.06
N GLY A 446 1.34 -6.14 34.94
CA GLY A 446 2.33 -6.11 36.02
C GLY A 446 3.76 -6.12 35.47
N ARG A 447 4.00 -6.85 34.38
CA ARG A 447 5.29 -6.85 33.69
C ARG A 447 5.58 -5.54 32.97
N ILE A 448 4.57 -4.93 32.34
CA ILE A 448 4.73 -3.64 31.66
C ILE A 448 4.93 -2.51 32.68
N ALA A 449 4.20 -2.53 33.80
CA ALA A 449 4.33 -1.55 34.87
C ALA A 449 5.76 -1.46 35.39
N ARG A 450 6.46 -2.59 35.54
CA ARG A 450 7.88 -2.62 35.91
C ARG A 450 8.81 -1.92 34.92
N SER A 451 8.37 -1.73 33.67
CA SER A 451 9.12 -1.00 32.67
C SER A 451 9.01 0.50 32.86
N PHE A 452 8.02 1.06 33.54
CA PHE A 452 7.87 2.52 33.70
C PHE A 452 8.14 2.98 35.14
N PRO A 453 8.69 4.18 35.35
CA PRO A 453 8.91 4.71 36.70
C PRO A 453 7.59 5.20 37.33
N GLY A 454 7.42 4.96 38.63
CA GLY A 454 6.26 5.42 39.40
C GLY A 454 4.97 4.64 39.10
N GLU A 455 3.82 5.13 39.57
CA GLU A 455 2.55 4.47 39.26
C GLU A 455 2.14 4.78 37.82
N THR A 456 1.84 3.72 37.06
CA THR A 456 1.40 3.73 35.67
C THR A 456 -0.07 3.35 35.59
N THR A 457 -0.85 4.06 34.77
CA THR A 457 -2.27 3.75 34.55
C THR A 457 -2.45 2.88 33.30
N PHE A 458 -3.33 1.87 33.36
CA PHE A 458 -3.56 0.92 32.28
C PHE A 458 -5.02 0.94 31.79
N ASP A 459 -5.19 0.85 30.48
CA ASP A 459 -6.43 0.49 29.78
C ASP A 459 -6.09 -0.63 28.78
N VAL A 460 -6.47 -1.87 29.10
CA VAL A 460 -6.21 -3.05 28.28
C VAL A 460 -7.55 -3.66 27.85
N ASP A 461 -7.87 -3.53 26.56
CA ASP A 461 -9.13 -4.04 25.99
C ASP A 461 -8.88 -5.29 25.15
N SER A 462 -9.94 -6.05 24.91
CA SER A 462 -9.93 -7.22 24.02
C SER A 462 -10.47 -6.88 22.64
N GLU A 463 -10.02 -7.61 21.62
CA GLU A 463 -10.60 -7.47 20.27
C GLU A 463 -12.12 -7.70 20.29
N GLY A 464 -12.59 -8.67 21.07
CA GLY A 464 -14.02 -8.94 21.24
C GLY A 464 -14.80 -7.77 21.84
N GLY A 465 -14.19 -7.01 22.76
CA GLY A 465 -14.77 -5.79 23.33
C GLY A 465 -14.98 -4.70 22.28
N TYR A 466 -13.94 -4.43 21.49
CA TYR A 466 -14.00 -3.51 20.37
C TYR A 466 -15.04 -3.89 19.31
N MET A 467 -15.07 -5.17 18.91
CA MET A 467 -16.02 -5.66 17.91
C MET A 467 -17.46 -5.49 18.37
N ARG A 468 -17.76 -5.64 19.66
CA ARG A 468 -19.11 -5.38 20.20
C ARG A 468 -19.49 -3.89 20.25
N ALA A 469 -18.52 -2.98 20.32
CA ALA A 469 -18.78 -1.57 20.63
C ALA A 469 -18.70 -0.61 19.43
N LEU A 470 -17.68 -0.75 18.57
CA LEU A 470 -17.46 0.12 17.40
C LEU A 470 -17.08 -0.70 16.17
N GLY A 471 -16.35 -1.79 16.36
CA GLY A 471 -15.85 -2.64 15.28
C GLY A 471 -16.95 -3.23 14.41
N ARG A 472 -18.07 -3.69 14.98
CA ARG A 472 -19.21 -4.18 14.18
C ARG A 472 -19.81 -3.07 13.30
N THR A 473 -20.07 -1.88 13.85
CA THR A 473 -20.61 -0.76 13.08
C THR A 473 -19.71 -0.37 11.92
N ILE A 474 -18.39 -0.33 12.14
CA ILE A 474 -17.42 -0.06 11.08
C ILE A 474 -17.45 -1.20 10.06
N ALA A 475 -17.34 -2.46 10.50
CA ALA A 475 -17.31 -3.64 9.64
C ALA A 475 -18.51 -3.69 8.70
N ASP A 476 -19.71 -3.44 9.23
CA ASP A 476 -20.95 -3.46 8.46
C ASP A 476 -20.99 -2.30 7.45
N ALA A 477 -20.43 -1.14 7.78
CA ALA A 477 -20.42 0.04 6.91
C ALA A 477 -19.34 -0.01 5.80
N VAL A 478 -18.28 -0.81 5.99
CA VAL A 478 -17.14 -0.91 5.06
C VAL A 478 -16.99 -2.31 4.45
N ASP A 479 -18.04 -3.12 4.52
CA ASP A 479 -18.10 -4.51 4.03
C ASP A 479 -16.90 -5.37 4.45
N GLY A 480 -16.51 -5.24 5.72
CA GLY A 480 -15.41 -6.03 6.30
C GLY A 480 -14.01 -5.63 5.84
N ASN A 481 -13.80 -4.48 5.19
CA ASN A 481 -12.48 -4.01 4.78
C ASN A 481 -11.48 -3.98 5.97
N THR A 482 -10.49 -4.87 5.91
CA THR A 482 -9.53 -5.13 7.00
C THR A 482 -8.63 -3.94 7.29
N MET A 483 -8.30 -3.12 6.29
CA MET A 483 -7.50 -1.91 6.47
C MET A 483 -8.25 -0.88 7.31
N LEU A 484 -9.51 -0.60 6.95
CA LEU A 484 -10.37 0.34 7.68
C LEU A 484 -10.71 -0.17 9.09
N MET A 485 -10.89 -1.48 9.24
CA MET A 485 -11.05 -2.12 10.54
C MET A 485 -9.83 -1.93 11.44
N ASN A 486 -8.62 -2.04 10.90
CA ASN A 486 -7.38 -1.79 11.64
C ASN A 486 -7.23 -0.32 12.04
N GLN A 487 -7.68 0.62 11.20
CA GLN A 487 -7.74 2.05 11.55
C GLN A 487 -8.70 2.29 12.72
N GLY A 488 -9.91 1.72 12.67
CA GLY A 488 -10.86 1.79 13.78
C GLY A 488 -10.29 1.24 15.10
N ARG A 489 -9.49 0.16 15.06
CA ARG A 489 -8.77 -0.36 16.23
C ARG A 489 -7.78 0.68 16.79
N MET A 490 -6.97 1.29 15.93
CA MET A 490 -6.01 2.31 16.35
C MET A 490 -6.71 3.52 17.01
N LEU A 491 -7.75 4.05 16.37
CA LEU A 491 -8.54 5.18 16.90
C LEU A 491 -9.21 4.85 18.24
N SER A 492 -9.67 3.60 18.42
CA SER A 492 -10.22 3.14 19.70
C SER A 492 -9.18 3.22 20.83
N ARG A 493 -7.91 2.91 20.57
CA ARG A 493 -6.85 2.99 21.60
C ARG A 493 -6.44 4.42 21.91
N ILE A 494 -6.46 5.33 20.93
CA ILE A 494 -6.34 6.77 21.20
C ILE A 494 -7.51 7.22 22.09
N SER A 495 -8.73 6.77 21.79
CA SER A 495 -9.92 7.19 22.53
C SER A 495 -9.97 6.69 23.98
N ALA A 496 -9.34 5.56 24.28
CA ALA A 496 -9.20 5.04 25.63
C ALA A 496 -8.51 6.03 26.59
N VAL A 497 -7.68 6.95 26.06
CA VAL A 497 -7.00 7.98 26.85
C VAL A 497 -8.00 8.90 27.57
N THR A 498 -9.22 9.09 27.07
CA THR A 498 -10.26 9.87 27.78
C THR A 498 -10.52 9.33 29.20
N GLN A 499 -10.56 8.01 29.36
CA GLN A 499 -10.81 7.39 30.66
C GLN A 499 -9.59 7.55 31.59
N ILE A 500 -8.39 7.43 31.04
CA ILE A 500 -7.13 7.67 31.76
C ILE A 500 -7.04 9.12 32.24
N LEU A 501 -7.33 10.09 31.36
CA LEU A 501 -7.33 11.50 31.72
C LEU A 501 -8.28 11.77 32.90
N ALA A 502 -9.51 11.25 32.82
CA ALA A 502 -10.48 11.40 33.90
C ALA A 502 -10.01 10.74 35.21
N ALA A 503 -9.30 9.60 35.14
CA ALA A 503 -8.75 8.93 36.31
C ALA A 503 -7.59 9.72 36.94
N VAL A 504 -6.65 10.20 36.11
CA VAL A 504 -5.51 11.00 36.56
C VAL A 504 -5.97 12.33 37.17
N ASP A 505 -6.95 13.00 36.56
CA ASP A 505 -7.49 14.27 37.08
C ASP A 505 -8.12 14.12 38.48
N ARG A 506 -8.57 12.90 38.85
CA ARG A 506 -9.12 12.60 40.18
C ARG A 506 -8.05 12.27 41.21
N SER A 507 -6.94 11.67 40.79
CA SER A 507 -5.91 11.14 41.71
C SER A 507 -4.68 12.04 41.84
N ARG A 508 -4.45 12.91 40.87
CA ARG A 508 -3.26 13.76 40.77
C ARG A 508 -3.61 15.13 40.20
N PRO A 509 -2.70 16.11 40.31
CA PRO A 509 -2.87 17.37 39.62
C PRO A 509 -2.99 17.14 38.09
N ALA A 510 -4.08 17.64 37.48
CA ALA A 510 -4.40 17.44 36.06
C ALA A 510 -3.22 17.70 35.08
N PRO A 511 -2.95 16.80 34.11
CA PRO A 511 -1.92 17.03 33.10
C PRO A 511 -2.20 18.30 32.30
N THR A 512 -1.17 19.10 32.04
CA THR A 512 -1.28 20.28 31.18
C THR A 512 -1.08 19.95 29.70
N HIS A 513 -0.44 18.80 29.42
CA HIS A 513 -0.14 18.32 28.07
C HIS A 513 -0.23 16.79 28.02
N VAL A 514 -0.42 16.24 26.83
CA VAL A 514 -0.47 14.80 26.58
C VAL A 514 0.40 14.46 25.37
N LEU A 515 1.24 13.45 25.51
CA LEU A 515 1.97 12.80 24.43
C LEU A 515 1.34 11.44 24.17
N PHE A 516 0.63 11.30 23.06
CA PHE A 516 0.24 10.02 22.52
C PHE A 516 1.44 9.45 21.75
N ILE A 517 1.87 8.22 22.05
CA ILE A 517 3.00 7.60 21.35
C ILE A 517 2.77 6.11 21.11
N ARG A 518 3.12 5.62 19.92
CA ARG A 518 3.02 4.19 19.62
C ARG A 518 4.07 3.37 20.36
N PRO A 519 3.74 2.13 20.78
CA PRO A 519 4.67 1.25 21.49
C PRO A 519 5.74 0.63 20.57
N ASP A 520 5.53 0.61 19.25
CA ASP A 520 6.42 -0.03 18.28
C ASP A 520 7.47 0.93 17.69
N LEU A 521 7.69 2.11 18.27
CA LEU A 521 8.74 3.02 17.82
C LEU A 521 10.13 2.57 18.31
N CYS A 522 11.14 2.67 17.44
CA CYS A 522 12.55 2.45 17.76
C CYS A 522 13.46 3.48 17.08
N ASP A 523 14.77 3.44 17.38
CA ASP A 523 15.81 4.34 16.88
C ASP A 523 15.55 5.84 17.12
N LEU A 524 14.81 6.14 18.20
CA LEU A 524 14.47 7.47 18.68
C LEU A 524 15.74 8.28 18.98
N SER A 525 16.08 9.21 18.10
CA SER A 525 17.39 9.89 18.06
C SER A 525 17.32 11.41 18.09
N GLY A 526 16.12 11.96 17.92
CA GLY A 526 15.85 13.40 17.96
C GLY A 526 15.24 13.86 19.29
N SER A 527 14.67 15.08 19.28
CA SER A 527 14.13 15.72 20.49
C SER A 527 12.71 16.25 20.31
N LEU A 528 11.77 15.65 21.03
CA LEU A 528 10.39 16.12 21.16
C LEU A 528 10.28 17.20 22.24
N ALA A 529 11.16 17.17 23.25
CA ALA A 529 11.26 18.21 24.27
C ALA A 529 11.60 19.59 23.66
N SER A 530 12.50 19.65 22.67
CA SER A 530 12.78 20.89 21.93
C SER A 530 11.53 21.45 21.25
N VAL A 531 10.74 20.59 20.62
CA VAL A 531 9.48 20.98 19.97
C VAL A 531 8.44 21.43 21.00
N PHE A 532 8.33 20.71 22.12
CA PHE A 532 7.47 21.07 23.25
C PHE A 532 7.77 22.49 23.76
N GLN A 533 9.05 22.86 23.88
CA GLN A 533 9.45 24.20 24.32
C GLN A 533 9.01 25.30 23.33
N GLN A 534 9.06 25.04 22.02
CA GLN A 534 8.59 25.97 20.99
C GLN A 534 7.08 26.22 21.03
N MET A 535 6.33 25.35 21.71
CA MET A 535 4.88 25.45 21.88
C MET A 535 4.46 26.11 23.19
N ARG A 536 5.42 26.47 24.08
CA ARG A 536 5.11 27.16 25.33
C ARG A 536 4.32 28.45 25.08
N GLY A 537 3.30 28.68 25.90
CA GLY A 537 2.43 29.85 25.81
C GLY A 537 1.40 29.82 24.68
N ARG A 538 1.38 28.77 23.85
CA ARG A 538 0.32 28.53 22.86
C ARG A 538 -0.76 27.65 23.48
N SER A 539 -1.98 27.76 22.95
CA SER A 539 -3.13 26.93 23.35
C SER A 539 -3.82 26.32 22.15
N ASN A 540 -4.56 25.24 22.39
CA ASN A 540 -5.30 24.44 21.42
C ASN A 540 -4.43 24.00 20.24
N TRP A 541 -3.35 23.26 20.52
CA TRP A 541 -2.37 22.86 19.50
C TRP A 541 -2.02 21.38 19.60
N ALA A 542 -1.62 20.81 18.46
CA ALA A 542 -1.11 19.46 18.35
C ALA A 542 0.11 19.41 17.41
N VAL A 543 1.12 18.67 17.82
CA VAL A 543 2.32 18.36 17.05
C VAL A 543 2.25 16.88 16.67
N VAL A 544 2.26 16.60 15.36
CA VAL A 544 2.14 15.26 14.79
C VAL A 544 3.35 14.90 13.94
N ASP A 545 3.61 13.62 13.73
CA ASP A 545 4.68 13.20 12.82
C ASP A 545 4.35 13.45 11.35
N GLN A 546 5.39 13.74 10.56
CA GLN A 546 5.30 13.82 9.11
C GLN A 546 5.24 12.42 8.51
N ASP A 547 4.03 11.90 8.37
CA ASP A 547 3.76 10.73 7.55
C ASP A 547 3.50 11.15 6.11
N ALA A 548 4.41 10.79 5.20
CA ALA A 548 4.29 11.11 3.78
C ALA A 548 3.00 10.54 3.15
N TYR A 549 2.60 9.33 3.55
CA TYR A 549 1.37 8.70 3.06
C TYR A 549 0.14 9.45 3.59
N ALA A 550 0.13 9.80 4.88
CA ALA A 550 -0.93 10.62 5.45
C ALA A 550 -1.04 11.98 4.76
N GLN A 551 0.08 12.66 4.48
CA GLN A 551 0.07 13.96 3.80
C GLN A 551 -0.55 13.89 2.39
N VAL A 552 -0.29 12.82 1.64
CA VAL A 552 -0.84 12.61 0.30
C VAL A 552 -2.37 12.51 0.34
N VAL A 553 -2.91 11.82 1.35
CA VAL A 553 -4.35 11.61 1.49
C VAL A 553 -5.03 12.66 2.37
N GLU A 554 -4.42 13.82 2.66
CA GLU A 554 -5.02 14.85 3.55
C GLU A 554 -5.26 14.34 5.00
N GLY A 555 -4.40 13.47 5.49
CA GLY A 555 -4.36 12.98 6.87
C GLY A 555 -3.25 13.61 7.71
N VAL A 556 -3.06 13.06 8.91
CA VAL A 556 -1.94 13.34 9.82
C VAL A 556 -1.30 12.05 10.33
N GLY A 557 0.01 12.10 10.59
CA GLY A 557 0.69 10.99 11.25
C GLY A 557 0.07 10.66 12.61
N ASP A 558 0.12 9.38 12.96
CA ASP A 558 -0.41 8.82 14.20
C ASP A 558 0.68 8.08 15.00
N ARG A 559 1.97 8.33 14.72
CA ARG A 559 3.06 7.67 15.44
C ARG A 559 3.34 8.32 16.77
N PHE A 560 3.30 9.64 16.78
CA PHE A 560 3.21 10.43 17.99
C PHE A 560 2.31 11.64 17.76
N ILE A 561 1.63 12.06 18.82
CA ILE A 561 0.84 13.29 18.86
C ILE A 561 1.14 13.95 20.20
N LEU A 562 1.84 15.08 20.19
CA LEU A 562 2.06 15.90 21.38
C LEU A 562 1.07 17.05 21.34
N ALA A 563 0.24 17.19 22.36
CA ALA A 563 -0.81 18.21 22.39
C ALA A 563 -0.88 18.91 23.75
N ASP A 564 -1.37 20.14 23.76
CA ASP A 564 -1.84 20.76 25.01
C ASP A 564 -3.12 20.08 25.49
N ARG A 565 -3.50 20.35 26.74
CA ARG A 565 -4.65 19.68 27.36
C ARG A 565 -5.94 19.81 26.54
N LEU A 566 -6.22 21.00 26.00
CA LEU A 566 -7.45 21.26 25.24
C LEU A 566 -7.50 20.42 23.96
N ALA A 567 -6.43 20.44 23.17
CA ALA A 567 -6.36 19.62 21.96
C ALA A 567 -6.36 18.12 22.28
N ALA A 568 -5.70 17.70 23.36
CA ALA A 568 -5.65 16.29 23.76
C ALA A 568 -7.03 15.72 24.14
N GLU A 569 -7.88 16.49 24.81
CA GLU A 569 -9.26 16.09 25.12
C GLU A 569 -10.09 15.85 23.85
N GLU A 570 -9.98 16.77 22.89
CA GLU A 570 -10.65 16.64 21.59
C GLU A 570 -10.12 15.42 20.83
N ILE A 571 -8.80 15.23 20.74
CA ILE A 571 -8.15 14.07 20.09
C ILE A 571 -8.59 12.75 20.72
N ALA A 572 -8.64 12.66 22.06
CA ALA A 572 -9.13 11.47 22.75
C ALA A 572 -10.65 11.23 22.51
N GLY A 573 -11.39 12.27 22.12
CA GLY A 573 -12.79 12.18 21.66
C GLY A 573 -13.00 11.45 20.32
N ILE A 574 -11.94 11.05 19.62
CA ILE A 574 -12.00 10.44 18.28
C ILE A 574 -12.88 9.19 18.18
N GLY A 575 -13.00 8.39 19.24
CA GLY A 575 -13.90 7.23 19.26
C GLY A 575 -15.38 7.64 19.21
N THR A 576 -15.78 8.63 20.00
CA THR A 576 -17.14 9.19 19.99
C THR A 576 -17.43 9.89 18.67
N TYR A 577 -16.47 10.64 18.14
CA TYR A 577 -16.56 11.29 16.83
C TYR A 577 -16.79 10.28 15.71
N THR A 578 -15.99 9.21 15.69
CA THR A 578 -16.11 8.12 14.71
C THR A 578 -17.48 7.44 14.84
N ARG A 579 -17.89 7.07 16.05
CA ARG A 579 -19.21 6.47 16.28
C ARG A 579 -20.34 7.35 15.74
N ARG A 580 -20.34 8.65 16.05
CA ARG A 580 -21.34 9.61 15.55
C ARG A 580 -21.45 9.63 14.03
N ILE A 581 -20.31 9.55 13.31
CA ILE A 581 -20.28 9.54 11.84
C ILE A 581 -20.85 8.25 11.25
N PHE A 582 -20.59 7.12 11.90
CA PHE A 582 -21.07 5.82 11.42
C PHE A 582 -22.53 5.55 11.81
N ASP A 583 -22.97 6.03 12.97
CA ASP A 583 -24.36 5.93 13.43
C ASP A 583 -25.27 6.98 12.78
N GLY A 584 -24.71 8.14 12.38
CA GLY A 584 -25.46 9.26 11.80
C GLY A 584 -25.89 8.98 10.36
N ALA A 585 -27.16 9.21 10.05
CA ALA A 585 -27.72 9.09 8.69
C ALA A 585 -27.77 10.42 7.94
N ASP A 586 -27.35 11.52 8.57
CA ASP A 586 -27.33 12.83 7.93
C ASP A 586 -26.29 12.89 6.78
N PRO A 587 -26.50 13.77 5.78
CA PRO A 587 -25.62 13.85 4.62
C PRO A 587 -24.14 14.09 4.97
N GLU A 588 -23.87 14.81 6.07
CA GLU A 588 -22.52 15.13 6.51
C GLU A 588 -21.82 13.88 7.06
N SER A 589 -22.52 13.08 7.87
CA SER A 589 -22.06 11.78 8.36
C SER A 589 -21.79 10.80 7.21
N VAL A 590 -22.68 10.71 6.21
CA VAL A 590 -22.47 9.86 5.02
C VAL A 590 -21.20 10.24 4.25
N LEU A 591 -20.94 11.54 4.10
CA LEU A 591 -19.71 12.03 3.46
C LEU A 591 -18.46 11.72 4.31
N ARG A 592 -18.56 11.88 5.64
CA ARG A 592 -17.43 11.68 6.56
C ARG A 592 -17.02 10.22 6.74
N ARG A 593 -17.90 9.23 6.51
CA ARG A 593 -17.55 7.80 6.60
C ARG A 593 -16.37 7.41 5.71
N LYS A 594 -16.26 8.04 4.54
CA LYS A 594 -15.14 7.83 3.59
C LYS A 594 -13.79 8.27 4.15
N ARG A 595 -13.79 9.13 5.18
CA ARG A 595 -12.56 9.65 5.81
C ARG A 595 -11.96 8.72 6.86
N LEU A 596 -12.48 7.49 7.01
CA LEU A 596 -11.83 6.45 7.81
C LEU A 596 -10.59 5.88 7.09
N GLU A 597 -10.44 6.14 5.79
CA GLU A 597 -9.20 5.91 5.06
C GLU A 597 -8.01 6.54 5.80
N PRO A 598 -6.82 5.90 5.71
CA PRO A 598 -5.80 6.06 6.72
C PRO A 598 -5.48 7.53 6.99
N HIS A 599 -5.49 7.90 8.28
CA HIS A 599 -5.05 9.21 8.78
C HIS A 599 -5.99 10.42 8.57
N GLN A 600 -7.04 10.32 7.74
CA GLN A 600 -7.95 11.44 7.44
C GLN A 600 -8.93 11.77 8.57
N MET A 601 -9.44 10.77 9.28
CA MET A 601 -10.45 10.95 10.34
C MET A 601 -9.90 11.80 11.49
N LEU A 602 -8.65 11.52 11.89
CA LEU A 602 -7.96 12.24 12.95
C LEU A 602 -7.71 13.71 12.55
N ARG A 603 -7.29 13.96 11.31
CA ARG A 603 -7.14 15.33 10.80
C ARG A 603 -8.46 16.08 10.76
N SER A 604 -9.53 15.40 10.34
CA SER A 604 -10.88 15.99 10.27
C SER A 604 -11.37 16.43 11.66
N LEU A 605 -11.19 15.57 12.67
CA LEU A 605 -11.51 15.91 14.05
C LEU A 605 -10.70 17.13 14.53
N MET A 606 -9.38 17.11 14.35
CA MET A 606 -8.51 18.20 14.81
C MET A 606 -8.88 19.53 14.14
N PHE A 607 -9.19 19.49 12.85
CA PHE A 607 -9.67 20.65 12.10
C PHE A 607 -11.02 21.17 12.60
N GLU A 608 -11.97 20.27 12.88
CA GLU A 608 -13.28 20.63 13.41
C GLU A 608 -13.22 21.24 14.81
N ALA A 609 -12.30 20.74 15.63
CA ALA A 609 -11.98 21.28 16.95
C ALA A 609 -11.14 22.57 16.91
N GLY A 610 -10.73 23.04 15.73
CA GLY A 610 -9.94 24.27 15.57
C GLY A 610 -8.53 24.17 16.17
N ILE A 611 -7.96 22.97 16.21
CA ILE A 611 -6.62 22.70 16.76
C ILE A 611 -5.55 23.22 15.79
N ASP A 612 -4.56 23.93 16.31
CA ASP A 612 -3.36 24.33 15.56
C ASP A 612 -2.43 23.11 15.38
N ILE A 613 -2.48 22.50 14.20
CA ILE A 613 -1.68 21.32 13.86
C ILE A 613 -0.31 21.77 13.33
N ARG A 614 0.76 21.25 13.92
CA ARG A 614 2.13 21.33 13.41
C ARG A 614 2.65 19.95 13.06
N THR A 615 3.21 19.80 11.87
CA THR A 615 3.79 18.53 11.43
C THR A 615 5.31 18.59 11.57
N VAL A 616 5.90 17.53 12.14
CA VAL A 616 7.33 17.46 12.41
C VAL A 616 7.97 16.37 11.57
N SER A 617 8.99 16.73 10.79
CA SER A 617 9.68 15.78 9.93
C SER A 617 10.31 14.64 10.72
N ARG A 618 10.38 13.46 10.11
CA ARG A 618 11.05 12.29 10.70
C ARG A 618 12.48 12.58 11.18
N ARG A 619 13.18 13.55 10.58
CA ARG A 619 14.55 13.92 10.95
C ARG A 619 14.66 14.61 12.32
N ILE A 620 13.58 15.21 12.82
CA ILE A 620 13.58 15.97 14.09
C ILE A 620 13.43 15.06 15.31
N VAL A 621 12.67 13.98 15.19
CA VAL A 621 12.44 13.00 16.28
C VAL A 621 13.24 11.71 16.04
N GLY A 622 13.52 11.41 14.77
CA GLY A 622 14.28 10.24 14.34
C GLY A 622 13.61 8.96 14.77
N TRP A 623 12.59 8.46 14.07
CA TRP A 623 11.89 7.22 14.46
C TRP A 623 11.96 6.15 13.39
N ASN A 624 11.89 4.89 13.81
CA ASN A 624 11.63 3.70 13.00
C ASN A 624 10.47 2.92 13.62
N LEU A 625 9.89 1.99 12.86
CA LEU A 625 8.92 1.02 13.38
C LEU A 625 9.62 -0.31 13.61
N PHE A 626 9.63 -0.78 14.85
CA PHE A 626 10.13 -2.09 15.21
C PHE A 626 9.16 -3.16 14.68
N ARG A 627 9.65 -4.03 13.81
CA ARG A 627 8.85 -5.10 13.18
C ARG A 627 9.18 -6.50 13.69
N GLY A 628 9.97 -6.62 14.74
CA GLY A 628 10.24 -7.90 15.41
C GLY A 628 11.73 -8.21 15.55
N ALA A 629 12.05 -9.48 15.77
CA ALA A 629 13.42 -9.94 16.05
C ALA A 629 14.38 -9.87 14.83
N VAL A 630 13.91 -9.41 13.67
CA VAL A 630 14.79 -9.10 12.54
C VAL A 630 15.54 -7.81 12.87
N ASN A 631 16.83 -7.95 13.19
CA ASN A 631 17.73 -6.82 13.33
C ASN A 631 18.61 -6.69 12.08
N ARG A 632 19.18 -5.50 11.88
CA ARG A 632 20.05 -5.19 10.76
C ARG A 632 21.21 -6.18 10.63
N ASP A 633 21.81 -6.60 11.74
CA ASP A 633 22.96 -7.51 11.73
C ASP A 633 22.61 -8.89 11.19
N THR A 634 21.43 -9.40 11.53
CA THR A 634 20.96 -10.71 11.05
C THR A 634 20.63 -10.66 9.57
N VAL A 635 19.99 -9.58 9.11
CA VAL A 635 19.72 -9.38 7.68
C VAL A 635 21.02 -9.18 6.90
N LEU A 636 21.97 -8.43 7.46
CA LEU A 636 23.28 -8.22 6.86
C LEU A 636 24.08 -9.53 6.75
N ALA A 637 23.97 -10.41 7.74
CA ALA A 637 24.59 -11.73 7.69
C ALA A 637 23.99 -12.57 6.54
N GLU A 638 22.67 -12.61 6.40
CA GLU A 638 22.01 -13.30 5.28
C GLU A 638 22.36 -12.65 3.93
N LEU A 639 22.41 -11.32 3.86
CA LEU A 639 22.81 -10.58 2.66
C LEU A 639 24.24 -10.92 2.23
N ARG A 640 25.18 -11.00 3.18
CA ARG A 640 26.57 -11.42 2.87
C ARG A 640 26.62 -12.83 2.30
N VAL A 641 25.79 -13.74 2.79
CA VAL A 641 25.69 -15.10 2.25
C VAL A 641 25.09 -15.08 0.85
N ASP A 642 24.00 -14.33 0.63
CA ASP A 642 23.40 -14.15 -0.69
C ASP A 642 24.44 -13.61 -1.69
N VAL A 643 25.16 -12.54 -1.34
CA VAL A 643 26.20 -11.92 -2.18
C VAL A 643 27.36 -12.88 -2.47
N ALA A 644 27.80 -13.67 -1.49
CA ALA A 644 28.85 -14.66 -1.70
C ALA A 644 28.45 -15.72 -2.75
N HIS A 645 27.16 -16.07 -2.81
CA HIS A 645 26.61 -17.10 -3.70
C HIS A 645 25.95 -16.53 -4.98
N MET A 646 26.00 -15.20 -5.19
CA MET A 646 25.52 -14.59 -6.44
C MET A 646 26.33 -15.08 -7.64
N ALA A 647 25.62 -15.58 -8.65
CA ALA A 647 26.21 -16.07 -9.91
C ALA A 647 26.61 -14.93 -10.86
N ASP A 648 25.93 -13.79 -10.79
CA ASP A 648 26.26 -12.60 -11.57
C ASP A 648 27.43 -11.85 -10.90
N GLY A 649 28.60 -11.87 -11.55
CA GLY A 649 29.82 -11.24 -11.04
C GLY A 649 29.74 -9.73 -10.92
N ALA A 650 29.06 -9.04 -11.85
CA ALA A 650 28.92 -7.58 -11.81
C ALA A 650 27.94 -7.16 -10.71
N LEU A 651 26.84 -7.91 -10.55
CA LEU A 651 25.90 -7.68 -9.46
C LEU A 651 26.54 -7.97 -8.10
N LYS A 652 27.31 -9.07 -8.00
CA LYS A 652 28.08 -9.41 -6.80
C LYS A 652 29.05 -8.31 -6.42
N GLU A 653 29.79 -7.75 -7.37
CA GLU A 653 30.70 -6.63 -7.13
C GLU A 653 29.94 -5.38 -6.66
N ALA A 654 28.82 -5.03 -7.31
CA ALA A 654 28.00 -3.90 -6.93
C ALA A 654 27.43 -4.01 -5.50
N PHE A 655 26.96 -5.20 -5.08
CA PHE A 655 26.56 -5.42 -3.69
C PHE A 655 27.76 -5.39 -2.74
N THR A 656 28.90 -5.99 -3.12
CA THR A 656 30.11 -6.03 -2.28
C THR A 656 30.64 -4.64 -1.96
N GLU A 657 30.63 -3.71 -2.93
CA GLU A 657 31.03 -2.31 -2.73
C GLU A 657 30.13 -1.52 -1.77
N ARG A 658 28.90 -2.00 -1.52
CA ARG A 658 27.83 -1.28 -0.80
C ARG A 658 27.48 -1.93 0.55
N LEU A 659 28.08 -3.09 0.83
CA LEU A 659 28.07 -3.81 2.11
C LEU A 659 29.06 -3.19 3.10
#